data_AF-A0A7X0QZJ1-F1
#
_entry.id   AF-A0A7X0QZJ1-F1
#
_cell.length_a   1.000
_cell.length_b   1.000
_cell.length_c   1.000
_cell.angle_alpha   90.00
_cell.angle_beta   90.00
_cell.angle_gamma   90.00
#
_symmetry.space_group_name_H-M   'P 1'
#
loop_
_entity.id
_entity.type
_entity.pdbx_description
1 polymer ?
#
loop_
_entity_poly.entity_id
_entity_poly.type
_entity_poly.pdbx_seq_one_letter_code
_entity_poly.pdbx_strand_id
1 'polypeptide(L)'
;MTTENKDLDTTGAEDKNPENENAAAEQNQQLQSEQQRILEERLAELNAEKQPEPTAETEVPKEQQPEIAPDLKTTEETTIAEAHTEAMAEAIIHTSDAPEGETPAQPEETTSQIPETTEVQPVAAAADHHEEEELEEEDHTDYSQLSTEELRNLLTATLKRGDARKKHRTINELQRHYDQHFQAEKAEALERFKLEGGTDEDFEYHSSQEHQELEKLLTAYRDARHQERQQTEEQRHRNLERKQELLGRLRELVESAETKSSSEELKKLQQEWKSIGPVPAGEAQQLWDSYHALLDIFYNNRSIFFELKELDRKRNLDAKLQLIDRAEALEKEQSINKALEELRHLHEEWKNIGPVPNDQRDPIWERFIQASEKVHTRRKTYQEERRGIEMQNLEKKRALLERLQAYNNFNTDRINEWRDKTDEIQKLKEEWDAAGLVPKEFAEEINKNFWGNYKAFFQHKNQFFKGLDEQKLQNLKLKTELCEQAEALKDSNDWNTTKEKLIQLQKKWKTIGRVPDKYSDKIWQRFRSACNEFFDRKQAQEQQRSAEQEKLSSEKMELTSRISETLAQPTATASLEEFEQYITEWRALDQQNQRSSPKVEEKFISLMESYIERVPGMSPEERNERIVKLQVERLKSSPDAAQKLHHKEQTVRREITQLQNDIQTLRTNIEFFARSKNADKLREEYEGRIADAQHRIEQLNRQLQAFRG
;
A
#
# COMPACT_ATOMS: atom_id res chain seq x y z
N MET A 1 75.33 -21.41 10.23
CA MET A 1 75.40 -21.91 11.62
C MET A 1 73.99 -21.87 12.15
N THR A 2 73.22 -22.95 11.94
CA THR A 2 73.01 -24.07 12.90
C THR A 2 72.26 -23.57 14.14
N THR A 3 70.93 -23.79 14.16
CA THR A 3 70.21 -24.83 14.97
C THR A 3 69.77 -24.21 16.32
N GLU A 4 68.63 -24.47 16.94
CA GLU A 4 67.59 -25.48 16.77
C GLU A 4 66.36 -25.10 17.63
N ASN A 5 65.33 -25.89 17.43
CA ASN A 5 63.93 -25.80 17.86
C ASN A 5 63.65 -26.30 19.30
N LYS A 6 62.50 -25.84 19.81
CA LYS A 6 61.39 -26.62 20.44
C LYS A 6 61.35 -26.99 21.95
N ASP A 7 60.18 -26.62 22.50
CA ASP A 7 59.17 -27.42 23.22
C ASP A 7 59.19 -27.61 24.77
N LEU A 8 58.14 -27.01 25.35
CA LEU A 8 57.07 -27.58 26.20
C LEU A 8 57.19 -27.66 27.75
N ASP A 9 56.20 -26.99 28.36
CA ASP A 9 55.38 -27.28 29.55
C ASP A 9 55.99 -27.49 30.94
N THR A 10 55.49 -26.71 31.93
CA THR A 10 54.55 -27.21 32.96
C THR A 10 54.11 -26.12 33.96
N THR A 11 52.78 -25.90 34.03
CA THR A 11 51.90 -25.69 35.19
C THR A 11 52.37 -24.92 36.45
N GLY A 12 51.63 -23.85 36.79
CA GLY A 12 51.52 -23.28 38.14
C GLY A 12 50.30 -22.36 38.24
N ALA A 13 49.38 -22.68 39.15
CA ALA A 13 48.08 -22.03 39.34
C ALA A 13 48.17 -20.82 40.29
N GLU A 14 47.46 -19.72 39.99
CA GLU A 14 47.21 -18.62 40.94
C GLU A 14 45.79 -18.03 40.77
N ASP A 15 44.98 -18.31 41.80
CA ASP A 15 43.98 -17.51 42.53
C ASP A 15 43.04 -16.49 41.85
N LYS A 16 41.74 -16.76 42.07
CA LYS A 16 40.60 -15.87 41.87
C LYS A 16 40.47 -14.86 43.02
N ASN A 17 40.39 -13.57 42.71
CA ASN A 17 40.04 -12.51 43.67
C ASN A 17 38.60 -12.03 43.41
N PRO A 18 37.65 -12.14 44.37
CA PRO A 18 36.22 -11.89 44.15
C PRO A 18 35.79 -10.41 44.23
N GLU A 19 36.70 -9.47 44.47
CA GLU A 19 36.34 -8.06 44.67
C GLU A 19 36.13 -7.25 43.38
N ASN A 20 36.48 -7.78 42.20
CA ASN A 20 36.44 -7.02 40.95
C ASN A 20 35.24 -7.32 40.03
N GLU A 21 34.40 -8.31 40.36
CA GLU A 21 33.16 -8.60 39.61
C GLU A 21 31.95 -7.83 40.17
N ASN A 22 31.93 -7.51 41.47
CA ASN A 22 30.84 -6.75 42.08
C ASN A 22 30.85 -5.25 41.71
N ALA A 23 32.03 -4.64 41.57
CA ALA A 23 32.13 -3.24 41.17
C ALA A 23 31.64 -2.98 39.73
N ALA A 24 31.88 -3.93 38.82
CA ALA A 24 31.40 -3.83 37.43
C ALA A 24 29.89 -4.09 37.31
N ALA A 25 29.30 -4.90 38.20
CA ALA A 25 27.87 -5.15 38.25
C ALA A 25 27.09 -3.94 38.82
N GLU A 26 27.61 -3.30 39.87
CA GLU A 26 27.01 -2.09 40.45
C GLU A 26 27.05 -0.89 39.49
N GLN A 27 28.13 -0.74 38.72
CA GLN A 27 28.26 0.34 37.74
C GLN A 27 27.29 0.17 36.57
N ASN A 28 27.01 -1.07 36.15
CA ASN A 28 26.02 -1.37 35.11
C ASN A 28 24.58 -1.17 35.59
N GLN A 29 24.28 -1.50 36.85
CA GLN A 29 22.96 -1.22 37.44
C GLN A 29 22.69 0.28 37.60
N GLN A 30 23.70 1.06 38.00
CA GLN A 30 23.57 2.51 38.09
C GLN A 30 23.31 3.15 36.71
N LEU A 31 24.05 2.73 35.67
CA LEU A 31 23.84 3.20 34.29
C LEU A 31 22.45 2.84 33.74
N GLN A 32 21.91 1.66 34.06
CA GLN A 32 20.57 1.27 33.65
C GLN A 32 19.47 2.05 34.38
N SER A 33 19.65 2.31 35.68
CA SER A 33 18.70 3.11 36.46
C SER A 33 18.65 4.58 36.00
N GLU A 34 19.79 5.15 35.61
CA GLU A 34 19.88 6.52 35.11
C GLU A 34 19.27 6.65 33.71
N GLN A 35 19.44 5.65 32.85
CA GLN A 35 18.77 5.59 31.55
C GLN A 35 17.25 5.45 31.66
N GLN A 36 16.75 4.67 32.62
CA GLN A 36 15.30 4.57 32.89
C GLN A 36 14.73 5.89 33.42
N ARG A 37 15.44 6.59 34.31
CA ARG A 37 15.00 7.88 34.83
C ARG A 37 14.91 8.97 33.76
N ILE A 38 15.86 8.99 32.82
CA ILE A 38 15.86 9.92 31.68
C ILE A 38 14.71 9.62 30.70
N LEU A 39 14.34 8.34 30.53
CA LEU A 39 13.20 7.92 29.72
C LEU A 39 11.86 8.32 30.37
N GLU A 40 11.74 8.19 31.69
CA GLU A 40 10.55 8.60 32.45
C GLU A 40 10.39 10.12 32.48
N GLU A 41 11.47 10.90 32.65
CA GLU A 41 11.41 12.37 32.55
C GLU A 41 10.99 12.83 31.15
N ARG A 42 11.49 12.20 30.07
CA ARG A 42 11.06 12.53 28.70
C ARG A 42 9.61 12.14 28.42
N LEU A 43 9.13 11.03 28.98
CA LEU A 43 7.73 10.61 28.84
C LEU A 43 6.79 11.53 29.65
N ALA A 44 7.26 12.08 30.77
CA ALA A 44 6.53 13.09 31.54
C ALA A 44 6.47 14.45 30.83
N GLU A 45 7.56 14.90 30.19
CA GLU A 45 7.56 16.12 29.36
C GLU A 45 6.63 16.01 28.14
N LEU A 46 6.60 14.85 27.47
CA LEU A 46 5.71 14.59 26.32
C LEU A 46 4.22 14.56 26.69
N ASN A 47 3.88 14.23 27.95
CA ASN A 47 2.50 14.18 28.42
C ASN A 47 2.02 15.50 29.04
N ALA A 48 2.92 16.43 29.38
CA ALA A 48 2.57 17.74 29.94
C ALA A 48 2.16 18.78 28.87
N GLU A 49 2.38 18.52 27.57
CA GLU A 49 2.16 19.48 26.48
C GLU A 49 0.79 19.42 25.77
N LYS A 50 -0.20 18.68 26.30
CA LYS A 50 -1.55 18.64 25.69
C LYS A 50 -2.70 18.75 26.70
N GLN A 51 -3.06 19.99 27.05
CA GLN A 51 -4.46 20.38 27.27
C GLN A 51 -4.86 21.44 26.23
N PRO A 52 -6.07 21.40 25.64
CA PRO A 52 -6.51 22.40 24.68
C PRO A 52 -7.46 23.44 25.31
N GLU A 53 -7.36 24.69 24.84
CA GLU A 53 -8.47 25.66 24.82
C GLU A 53 -8.49 26.41 23.47
N PRO A 54 -9.64 27.00 23.08
CA PRO A 54 -10.20 26.86 21.73
C PRO A 54 -9.93 28.07 20.83
N THR A 55 -9.96 27.89 19.50
CA THR A 55 -10.83 28.62 18.53
C THR A 55 -10.39 28.48 17.07
N ALA A 56 -11.42 28.55 16.21
CA ALA A 56 -11.48 29.05 14.83
C ALA A 56 -11.12 28.13 13.65
N GLU A 57 -12.15 28.02 12.79
CA GLU A 57 -12.24 27.42 11.46
C GLU A 57 -11.17 27.92 10.48
N THR A 58 -10.63 27.03 9.64
CA THR A 58 -10.60 27.15 8.16
C THR A 58 -9.95 25.93 7.50
N GLU A 59 -10.27 25.75 6.23
CA GLU A 59 -10.29 24.51 5.45
C GLU A 59 -8.93 23.93 5.01
N VAL A 60 -8.86 22.58 5.04
CA VAL A 60 -8.31 21.56 4.09
C VAL A 60 -7.63 22.13 2.82
N PRO A 61 -6.51 21.57 2.25
CA PRO A 61 -6.31 20.12 2.06
C PRO A 61 -4.88 19.55 2.12
N LYS A 62 -4.78 18.28 2.55
CA LYS A 62 -3.56 17.48 2.32
C LYS A 62 -3.88 16.00 2.15
N GLU A 63 -3.60 15.51 0.96
CA GLU A 63 -3.40 14.10 0.68
C GLU A 63 -1.89 13.79 0.67
N GLN A 64 -1.53 12.68 1.33
CA GLN A 64 -0.50 11.67 1.00
C GLN A 64 0.25 11.13 2.24
N GLN A 65 -0.37 10.08 2.83
CA GLN A 65 0.15 8.72 3.12
C GLN A 65 1.36 8.52 4.08
N PRO A 66 1.44 7.39 4.83
CA PRO A 66 0.92 6.05 4.48
C PRO A 66 -0.09 5.45 5.47
N GLU A 67 -1.16 4.87 4.92
CA GLU A 67 -1.99 3.89 5.62
C GLU A 67 -1.18 2.60 5.80
N ILE A 68 -0.94 2.23 7.06
CA ILE A 68 -0.65 0.86 7.43
C ILE A 68 -1.98 0.12 7.35
N ALA A 69 -2.08 -0.79 6.39
CA ALA A 69 -3.20 -1.73 6.30
C ALA A 69 -3.30 -2.51 7.62
N PRO A 70 -4.45 -2.50 8.33
CA PRO A 70 -4.71 -3.57 9.26
C PRO A 70 -5.08 -4.80 8.43
N ASP A 71 -4.28 -5.83 8.64
CA ASP A 71 -4.44 -7.13 8.03
C ASP A 71 -5.84 -7.68 8.32
N LEU A 72 -6.40 -8.27 7.27
CA LEU A 72 -7.76 -8.78 7.22
C LEU A 72 -7.89 -9.93 8.21
N LYS A 73 -8.71 -9.76 9.25
CA LYS A 73 -9.35 -10.93 9.85
C LYS A 73 -10.36 -11.49 8.85
N THR A 74 -10.10 -12.74 8.53
CA THR A 74 -10.44 -13.46 7.31
C THR A 74 -11.94 -13.67 7.13
N THR A 75 -12.36 -13.84 5.88
CA THR A 75 -13.66 -14.43 5.50
C THR A 75 -13.95 -15.70 6.29
N GLU A 76 -12.91 -16.43 6.70
CA GLU A 76 -12.96 -17.59 7.60
C GLU A 76 -13.65 -17.29 8.94
N GLU A 77 -13.40 -16.18 9.63
CA GLU A 77 -14.08 -15.87 10.91
C GLU A 77 -15.58 -15.57 10.73
N THR A 78 -15.98 -15.09 9.54
CA THR A 78 -17.40 -14.83 9.26
C THR A 78 -18.11 -16.11 8.82
N THR A 79 -17.45 -16.96 8.04
CA THR A 79 -17.96 -18.30 7.73
C THR A 79 -17.96 -19.20 8.96
N ILE A 80 -17.06 -18.99 9.92
CA ILE A 80 -17.07 -19.68 11.22
C ILE A 80 -18.24 -19.18 12.08
N ALA A 81 -18.57 -17.88 12.04
CA ALA A 81 -19.76 -17.36 12.71
C ALA A 81 -21.06 -17.87 12.06
N GLU A 82 -21.18 -17.79 10.72
CA GLU A 82 -22.29 -18.35 9.95
C GLU A 82 -22.42 -19.87 10.19
N ALA A 83 -21.32 -20.62 10.08
CA ALA A 83 -21.27 -22.05 10.38
C ALA A 83 -21.50 -22.38 11.86
N HIS A 84 -21.22 -21.48 12.80
CA HIS A 84 -21.60 -21.68 14.20
C HIS A 84 -23.10 -21.45 14.43
N THR A 85 -23.72 -20.49 13.74
CA THR A 85 -25.18 -20.34 13.71
C THR A 85 -25.87 -21.51 13.01
N GLU A 86 -25.31 -21.99 11.89
CA GLU A 86 -25.82 -23.14 11.13
C GLU A 86 -25.61 -24.45 11.90
N ALA A 87 -24.44 -24.66 12.52
CA ALA A 87 -24.15 -25.82 13.37
C ALA A 87 -24.94 -25.80 14.70
N MET A 88 -25.25 -24.61 15.26
CA MET A 88 -26.18 -24.51 16.40
C MET A 88 -27.63 -24.80 15.99
N ALA A 89 -28.02 -24.45 14.76
CA ALA A 89 -29.32 -24.82 14.21
C ALA A 89 -29.40 -26.33 13.91
N GLU A 90 -28.35 -26.96 13.38
CA GLU A 90 -28.28 -28.40 13.09
C GLU A 90 -28.15 -29.28 14.33
N ALA A 91 -27.43 -28.86 15.37
CA ALA A 91 -27.29 -29.62 16.63
C ALA A 91 -28.61 -29.84 17.37
N ILE A 92 -29.65 -29.05 17.04
CA ILE A 92 -31.00 -29.17 17.62
C ILE A 92 -31.89 -30.08 16.74
N ILE A 93 -31.57 -30.28 15.45
CA ILE A 93 -32.29 -31.19 14.55
C ILE A 93 -31.92 -32.67 14.81
N HIS A 94 -30.79 -32.95 15.46
CA HIS A 94 -30.34 -34.33 15.75
C HIS A 94 -30.49 -34.79 17.21
N THR A 95 -31.30 -34.10 18.02
CA THR A 95 -31.69 -34.58 19.36
C THR A 95 -33.19 -34.90 19.51
N SER A 96 -33.93 -34.96 18.38
CA SER A 96 -35.31 -35.45 18.35
C SER A 96 -35.43 -36.74 17.53
N ASP A 97 -34.89 -37.86 18.02
CA ASP A 97 -35.47 -39.16 17.66
C ASP A 97 -35.24 -40.21 18.77
N ALA A 98 -36.37 -40.76 19.24
CA ALA A 98 -36.62 -41.96 20.07
C ALA A 98 -37.61 -41.68 21.23
N PRO A 99 -38.62 -42.53 21.44
CA PRO A 99 -39.95 -42.25 20.91
C PRO A 99 -41.00 -41.95 21.97
N GLU A 100 -42.02 -41.23 21.53
CA GLU A 100 -43.31 -41.06 22.20
C GLU A 100 -44.06 -42.39 22.33
N GLY A 101 -44.76 -42.53 23.46
CA GLY A 101 -46.01 -43.28 23.55
C GLY A 101 -47.13 -42.30 23.88
N GLU A 102 -47.81 -41.81 22.83
CA GLU A 102 -49.27 -41.77 22.65
C GLU A 102 -50.15 -41.95 23.91
N THR A 103 -51.19 -41.17 24.27
CA THR A 103 -52.04 -40.12 23.66
C THR A 103 -52.97 -39.61 24.81
N PRO A 104 -54.05 -38.82 24.60
CA PRO A 104 -54.17 -37.38 24.34
C PRO A 104 -54.79 -36.56 25.51
N ALA A 105 -54.58 -35.25 25.48
CA ALA A 105 -55.45 -34.20 26.07
C ALA A 105 -56.82 -34.17 25.34
N GLN A 106 -57.97 -33.68 25.80
CA GLN A 106 -58.46 -32.62 26.71
C GLN A 106 -60.03 -32.67 26.56
N PRO A 107 -60.88 -31.70 26.99
CA PRO A 107 -60.80 -30.70 28.06
C PRO A 107 -62.08 -30.68 28.95
N GLU A 108 -62.04 -30.02 30.11
CA GLU A 108 -63.03 -28.98 30.42
C GLU A 108 -62.60 -28.13 31.62
N GLU A 109 -62.86 -26.85 31.46
CA GLU A 109 -62.61 -25.75 32.37
C GLU A 109 -63.31 -25.97 33.71
N THR A 110 -62.77 -25.40 34.80
CA THR A 110 -63.49 -24.45 35.65
C THR A 110 -62.54 -23.94 36.73
N THR A 111 -62.27 -22.63 36.66
CA THR A 111 -61.99 -21.70 37.76
C THR A 111 -62.17 -22.28 39.17
N SER A 112 -61.10 -22.29 39.97
CA SER A 112 -61.22 -22.34 41.43
C SER A 112 -60.70 -21.03 42.01
N GLN A 113 -61.68 -20.27 42.48
CA GLN A 113 -61.55 -19.11 43.32
C GLN A 113 -60.91 -19.51 44.65
N ILE A 114 -60.22 -18.55 45.25
CA ILE A 114 -59.84 -18.54 46.66
C ILE A 114 -61.14 -18.55 47.51
N PRO A 115 -61.17 -19.36 48.58
CA PRO A 115 -61.56 -18.83 49.90
C PRO A 115 -60.49 -19.25 50.91
N GLU A 116 -59.73 -18.34 51.52
CA GLU A 116 -60.09 -17.57 52.71
C GLU A 116 -61.06 -18.25 53.69
N THR A 117 -60.47 -18.63 54.83
CA THR A 117 -61.08 -18.88 56.15
C THR A 117 -62.14 -19.97 56.28
N THR A 118 -61.70 -21.13 56.76
CA THR A 118 -62.48 -21.93 57.71
C THR A 118 -61.58 -22.21 58.91
N GLU A 119 -62.00 -21.73 60.08
CA GLU A 119 -61.44 -22.08 61.39
C GLU A 119 -61.30 -23.59 61.53
N VAL A 120 -60.07 -24.06 61.76
CA VAL A 120 -59.84 -25.44 62.18
C VAL A 120 -60.03 -25.50 63.69
N GLN A 121 -61.24 -25.86 64.10
CA GLN A 121 -61.48 -26.48 65.41
C GLN A 121 -60.79 -27.86 65.42
N PRO A 122 -60.31 -28.33 66.59
CA PRO A 122 -59.44 -29.49 66.67
C PRO A 122 -60.25 -30.74 66.35
N VAL A 123 -60.02 -31.34 65.19
CA VAL A 123 -60.51 -32.69 64.93
C VAL A 123 -59.57 -33.62 65.69
N ALA A 124 -60.05 -34.01 66.86
CA ALA A 124 -59.52 -35.12 67.61
C ALA A 124 -59.25 -36.28 66.64
N ALA A 125 -58.01 -36.75 66.61
CA ALA A 125 -57.71 -38.09 66.14
C ALA A 125 -58.33 -39.08 67.13
N ALA A 126 -59.64 -39.22 67.05
CA ALA A 126 -60.34 -40.39 67.52
C ALA A 126 -60.03 -41.48 66.50
N ALA A 127 -59.09 -42.34 66.90
CA ALA A 127 -59.01 -43.75 66.57
C ALA A 127 -59.93 -44.20 65.42
N ASP A 128 -59.36 -44.31 64.22
CA ASP A 128 -59.87 -45.24 63.20
C ASP A 128 -58.81 -46.30 62.95
N HIS A 129 -58.49 -46.99 64.04
CA HIS A 129 -58.37 -48.44 63.95
C HIS A 129 -59.52 -48.95 64.80
N HIS A 130 -60.64 -49.24 64.13
CA HIS A 130 -61.41 -50.41 64.52
C HIS A 130 -60.41 -51.55 64.68
N GLU A 131 -59.98 -51.80 65.92
CA GLU A 131 -59.88 -53.17 66.37
C GLU A 131 -61.21 -53.78 65.91
N GLU A 132 -61.17 -54.72 64.97
CA GLU A 132 -62.17 -55.77 64.96
C GLU A 132 -62.06 -56.44 66.35
N GLU A 133 -62.63 -55.79 67.37
CA GLU A 133 -63.38 -56.50 68.39
C GLU A 133 -64.47 -57.22 67.58
N GLU A 134 -64.10 -58.37 67.00
CA GLU A 134 -65.05 -59.45 66.81
C GLU A 134 -65.75 -59.57 68.16
N LEU A 135 -66.95 -58.99 68.22
CA LEU A 135 -67.86 -59.06 69.34
C LEU A 135 -67.87 -60.53 69.77
N GLU A 136 -67.30 -60.80 70.95
CA GLU A 136 -67.60 -62.03 71.66
C GLU A 136 -69.15 -62.11 71.65
N GLU A 137 -69.73 -63.14 71.04
CA GLU A 137 -71.11 -63.50 71.37
C GLU A 137 -71.11 -63.67 72.88
N GLU A 138 -71.67 -62.70 73.60
CA GLU A 138 -71.86 -62.76 75.03
C GLU A 138 -72.81 -63.94 75.29
N ASP A 139 -72.25 -65.12 75.46
CA ASP A 139 -72.92 -66.25 76.06
C ASP A 139 -73.23 -65.82 77.50
N HIS A 140 -74.38 -65.16 77.72
CA HIS A 140 -74.98 -64.91 79.02
C HIS A 140 -75.45 -66.24 79.65
N THR A 141 -74.54 -67.21 79.75
CA THR A 141 -74.79 -68.45 80.47
C THR A 141 -74.52 -68.15 81.94
N ASP A 142 -75.52 -68.30 82.79
CA ASP A 142 -75.34 -68.15 84.23
C ASP A 142 -74.57 -69.36 84.76
N TYR A 143 -73.26 -69.21 84.92
CA TYR A 143 -72.36 -70.27 85.35
C TYR A 143 -72.46 -70.61 86.84
N SER A 144 -73.31 -69.92 87.61
CA SER A 144 -73.49 -70.11 89.05
C SER A 144 -74.21 -71.41 89.46
N GLN A 145 -74.93 -72.04 88.53
CA GLN A 145 -75.74 -73.24 88.79
C GLN A 145 -75.07 -74.55 88.37
N LEU A 146 -73.87 -74.48 87.78
CA LEU A 146 -73.12 -75.64 87.31
C LEU A 146 -72.35 -76.31 88.45
N SER A 147 -72.23 -77.63 88.41
CA SER A 147 -71.41 -78.37 89.37
C SER A 147 -69.91 -78.13 89.16
N THR A 148 -69.10 -78.40 90.20
CA THR A 148 -67.64 -78.22 90.16
C THR A 148 -67.00 -79.04 89.03
N GLU A 149 -67.53 -80.22 88.71
CA GLU A 149 -67.06 -81.08 87.62
C GLU A 149 -67.44 -80.55 86.23
N GLU A 150 -68.66 -80.00 86.07
CA GLU A 150 -69.14 -79.41 84.82
C GLU A 150 -68.39 -78.12 84.49
N LEU A 151 -68.17 -77.25 85.48
CA LEU A 151 -67.36 -76.03 85.36
C LEU A 151 -65.91 -76.36 84.98
N ARG A 152 -65.31 -77.39 85.61
CA ARG A 152 -63.97 -77.85 85.27
C ARG A 152 -63.87 -78.36 83.84
N ASN A 153 -64.84 -79.17 83.40
CA ASN A 153 -64.84 -79.75 82.06
C ASN A 153 -65.04 -78.67 80.99
N LEU A 154 -65.94 -77.71 81.22
CA LEU A 154 -66.15 -76.56 80.33
C LEU A 154 -64.92 -75.63 80.29
N LEU A 155 -64.31 -75.33 81.44
CA LEU A 155 -63.11 -74.50 81.51
C LEU A 155 -61.91 -75.19 80.86
N THR A 156 -61.73 -76.50 81.08
CA THR A 156 -60.68 -77.29 80.43
C THR A 156 -60.91 -77.38 78.92
N ALA A 157 -62.16 -77.57 78.48
CA ALA A 157 -62.51 -77.62 77.06
C ALA A 157 -62.28 -76.27 76.36
N THR A 158 -62.64 -75.16 77.00
CA THR A 158 -62.44 -73.81 76.46
C THR A 158 -60.97 -73.41 76.40
N LEU A 159 -60.16 -73.80 77.39
CA LEU A 159 -58.70 -73.58 77.39
C LEU A 159 -57.95 -74.45 76.38
N LYS A 160 -58.38 -75.69 76.16
CA LYS A 160 -57.77 -76.60 75.15
C LYS A 160 -58.18 -76.26 73.72
N ARG A 161 -59.30 -75.56 73.53
CA ARG A 161 -59.75 -75.09 72.23
C ARG A 161 -58.87 -73.93 71.78
N GLY A 162 -58.48 -73.89 70.51
CA GLY A 162 -57.63 -72.83 69.94
C GLY A 162 -58.21 -71.41 70.04
N ASP A 163 -59.47 -71.29 70.47
CA ASP A 163 -60.22 -70.05 70.63
C ASP A 163 -60.04 -69.38 72.00
N ALA A 164 -59.21 -69.95 72.90
CA ALA A 164 -58.97 -69.41 74.24
C ALA A 164 -58.51 -67.93 74.24
N ARG A 165 -57.88 -67.47 73.15
CA ARG A 165 -57.49 -66.06 72.95
C ARG A 165 -58.68 -65.13 72.82
N LYS A 166 -59.72 -65.55 72.08
CA LYS A 166 -60.90 -64.74 71.76
C LYS A 166 -61.96 -64.80 72.86
N LYS A 167 -61.90 -65.80 73.76
CA LYS A 167 -62.89 -66.07 74.82
C LYS A 167 -62.35 -65.72 76.20
N HIS A 168 -61.61 -64.61 76.32
CA HIS A 168 -60.91 -64.26 77.57
C HIS A 168 -61.87 -63.87 78.68
N ARG A 169 -62.95 -63.13 78.35
CA ARG A 169 -63.94 -62.71 79.35
C ARG A 169 -64.66 -63.93 79.93
N THR A 170 -65.11 -64.83 79.06
CA THR A 170 -65.78 -66.08 79.47
C THR A 170 -64.85 -67.01 80.25
N ILE A 171 -63.55 -67.09 79.90
CA ILE A 171 -62.56 -67.86 80.68
C ILE A 171 -62.38 -67.28 82.08
N ASN A 172 -62.29 -65.96 82.21
CA ASN A 172 -62.15 -65.30 83.52
C ASN A 172 -63.41 -65.50 84.39
N GLU A 173 -64.60 -65.44 83.78
CA GLU A 173 -65.88 -65.67 84.47
C GLU A 173 -66.01 -67.13 84.93
N LEU A 174 -65.79 -68.10 84.02
CA LEU A 174 -65.76 -69.53 84.34
C LEU A 174 -64.72 -69.84 85.42
N GLN A 175 -63.53 -69.24 85.32
CA GLN A 175 -62.49 -69.38 86.34
C GLN A 175 -62.98 -68.83 87.69
N ARG A 176 -63.56 -67.63 87.72
CA ARG A 176 -64.06 -67.01 88.96
C ARG A 176 -65.10 -67.90 89.65
N HIS A 177 -66.05 -68.45 88.90
CA HIS A 177 -67.06 -69.35 89.44
C HIS A 177 -66.45 -70.68 89.89
N TYR A 178 -65.57 -71.28 89.08
CA TYR A 178 -64.85 -72.51 89.46
C TYR A 178 -64.04 -72.34 90.75
N ASP A 179 -63.29 -71.25 90.89
CA ASP A 179 -62.49 -70.94 92.08
C ASP A 179 -63.39 -70.77 93.31
N GLN A 180 -64.59 -70.17 93.18
CA GLN A 180 -65.56 -70.06 94.27
C GLN A 180 -66.09 -71.43 94.72
N HIS A 181 -66.49 -72.29 93.78
CA HIS A 181 -66.97 -73.64 94.10
C HIS A 181 -65.86 -74.52 94.68
N PHE A 182 -64.64 -74.44 94.16
CA PHE A 182 -63.49 -75.17 94.67
C PHE A 182 -63.12 -74.74 96.10
N GLN A 183 -63.14 -73.43 96.40
CA GLN A 183 -62.93 -72.94 97.77
C GLN A 183 -64.05 -73.38 98.72
N ALA A 184 -65.30 -73.42 98.25
CA ALA A 184 -66.42 -73.93 99.04
C ALA A 184 -66.27 -75.44 99.33
N GLU A 185 -65.89 -76.25 98.35
CA GLU A 185 -65.64 -77.70 98.53
C GLU A 185 -64.48 -77.96 99.49
N LYS A 186 -63.41 -77.17 99.39
CA LYS A 186 -62.29 -77.20 100.34
C LYS A 186 -62.72 -76.80 101.76
N ALA A 187 -63.58 -75.79 101.90
CA ALA A 187 -64.12 -75.36 103.19
C ALA A 187 -65.05 -76.43 103.80
N GLU A 188 -65.90 -77.07 103.01
CA GLU A 188 -66.73 -78.19 103.46
C GLU A 188 -65.90 -79.41 103.87
N ALA A 189 -64.85 -79.73 103.12
CA ALA A 189 -63.92 -80.81 103.48
C ALA A 189 -63.19 -80.52 104.81
N LEU A 190 -62.82 -79.27 105.04
CA LEU A 190 -62.24 -78.79 106.29
C LEU A 190 -63.25 -78.87 107.45
N GLU A 191 -64.52 -78.53 107.22
CA GLU A 191 -65.58 -78.68 108.23
C GLU A 191 -65.89 -80.14 108.56
N ARG A 192 -65.91 -81.05 107.57
CA ARG A 192 -66.06 -82.49 107.82
C ARG A 192 -64.89 -83.06 108.60
N PHE A 193 -63.66 -82.65 108.27
CA PHE A 193 -62.47 -83.07 109.01
C PHE A 193 -62.52 -82.62 110.48
N LYS A 194 -63.04 -81.41 110.75
CA LYS A 194 -63.30 -80.93 112.12
C LYS A 194 -64.36 -81.78 112.84
N LEU A 195 -65.42 -82.19 112.15
CA LEU A 195 -66.49 -83.04 112.72
C LEU A 195 -66.02 -84.46 113.06
N GLU A 196 -65.07 -85.01 112.30
CA GLU A 196 -64.45 -86.32 112.55
C GLU A 196 -63.33 -86.27 113.62
N GLY A 197 -63.07 -85.09 114.20
CA GLY A 197 -62.19 -84.90 115.36
C GLY A 197 -60.79 -84.34 115.06
N GLY A 198 -60.55 -83.83 113.85
CA GLY A 198 -59.30 -83.16 113.47
C GLY A 198 -59.23 -81.68 113.90
N THR A 199 -58.01 -81.12 113.97
CA THR A 199 -57.78 -79.67 114.21
C THR A 199 -57.45 -78.93 112.91
N ASP A 200 -57.69 -77.61 112.86
CA ASP A 200 -57.49 -76.79 111.64
C ASP A 200 -56.04 -76.81 111.13
N GLU A 201 -55.07 -76.99 112.04
CA GLU A 201 -53.63 -76.96 111.73
C GLU A 201 -53.13 -78.26 111.08
N ASP A 202 -53.87 -79.36 111.21
CA ASP A 202 -53.51 -80.69 110.67
C ASP A 202 -54.21 -81.02 109.33
N PHE A 203 -54.99 -80.09 108.77
CA PHE A 203 -55.77 -80.32 107.55
C PHE A 203 -54.96 -80.04 106.27
N GLU A 204 -54.55 -81.10 105.58
CA GLU A 204 -53.97 -81.01 104.23
C GLU A 204 -55.00 -81.37 103.16
N TYR A 205 -55.56 -80.35 102.50
CA TYR A 205 -56.46 -80.57 101.36
C TYR A 205 -55.68 -81.01 100.13
N HIS A 206 -55.79 -82.30 99.81
CA HIS A 206 -55.24 -82.86 98.59
C HIS A 206 -56.21 -82.61 97.44
N SER A 207 -55.94 -81.56 96.66
CA SER A 207 -56.69 -81.27 95.44
C SER A 207 -56.66 -82.47 94.49
N SER A 208 -57.75 -82.71 93.77
CA SER A 208 -57.81 -83.76 92.74
C SER A 208 -56.74 -83.55 91.65
N GLN A 209 -56.26 -84.64 91.04
CA GLN A 209 -55.31 -84.58 89.91
C GLN A 209 -55.85 -83.72 88.76
N GLU A 210 -57.17 -83.76 88.57
CA GLU A 210 -57.90 -83.01 87.55
C GLU A 210 -57.90 -81.49 87.83
N HIS A 211 -57.89 -81.06 89.09
CA HIS A 211 -57.72 -79.64 89.47
C HIS A 211 -56.29 -79.16 89.20
N GLN A 212 -55.28 -79.97 89.54
CA GLN A 212 -53.87 -79.64 89.27
C GLN A 212 -53.57 -79.54 87.77
N GLU A 213 -54.20 -80.36 86.94
CA GLU A 213 -54.12 -80.26 85.48
C GLU A 213 -54.78 -78.97 84.95
N LEU A 214 -55.92 -78.58 85.50
CA LEU A 214 -56.59 -77.34 85.15
C LEU A 214 -55.79 -76.10 85.57
N GLU A 215 -55.20 -76.09 86.77
CA GLU A 215 -54.35 -74.99 87.26
C GLU A 215 -53.13 -74.77 86.36
N LYS A 216 -52.48 -75.87 85.91
CA LYS A 216 -51.38 -75.81 84.93
C LYS A 216 -51.81 -75.23 83.57
N LEU A 217 -53.04 -75.53 83.12
CA LEU A 217 -53.57 -74.95 81.88
C LEU A 217 -53.89 -73.46 82.04
N LEU A 218 -54.39 -73.04 83.20
CA LEU A 218 -54.68 -71.63 83.51
C LEU A 218 -53.40 -70.79 83.66
N THR A 219 -52.35 -71.32 84.30
CA THR A 219 -51.05 -70.63 84.36
C THR A 219 -50.42 -70.50 82.98
N ALA A 220 -50.41 -71.58 82.18
CA ALA A 220 -49.95 -71.53 80.80
C ALA A 220 -50.71 -70.51 79.94
N TYR A 221 -52.02 -70.38 80.14
CA TYR A 221 -52.86 -69.38 79.45
C TYR A 221 -52.51 -67.94 79.87
N ARG A 222 -52.35 -67.67 81.17
CA ARG A 222 -51.96 -66.35 81.68
C ARG A 222 -50.58 -65.94 81.17
N ASP A 223 -49.62 -66.86 81.20
CA ASP A 223 -48.26 -66.63 80.70
C ASP A 223 -48.28 -66.35 79.20
N ALA A 224 -49.03 -67.13 78.42
CA ALA A 224 -49.20 -66.89 76.98
C ALA A 224 -49.83 -65.52 76.67
N ARG A 225 -50.83 -65.08 77.44
CA ARG A 225 -51.46 -63.76 77.28
C ARG A 225 -50.55 -62.61 77.69
N HIS A 226 -49.78 -62.80 78.76
CA HIS A 226 -48.78 -61.83 79.17
C HIS A 226 -47.71 -61.68 78.10
N GLN A 227 -47.19 -62.79 77.56
CA GLN A 227 -46.24 -62.79 76.44
C GLN A 227 -46.83 -62.15 75.18
N GLU A 228 -48.09 -62.40 74.83
CA GLU A 228 -48.76 -61.78 73.68
C GLU A 228 -48.91 -60.26 73.84
N ARG A 229 -49.30 -59.79 75.03
CA ARG A 229 -49.33 -58.35 75.34
C ARG A 229 -47.94 -57.73 75.24
N GLN A 230 -46.93 -58.36 75.83
CA GLN A 230 -45.55 -57.90 75.74
C GLN A 230 -45.06 -57.85 74.29
N GLN A 231 -45.34 -58.88 73.49
CA GLN A 231 -44.97 -58.90 72.07
C GLN A 231 -45.68 -57.81 71.27
N THR A 232 -46.95 -57.54 71.57
CA THR A 232 -47.73 -56.48 70.92
C THR A 232 -47.22 -55.09 71.32
N GLU A 233 -46.90 -54.89 72.60
CA GLU A 233 -46.30 -53.66 73.11
C GLU A 233 -44.90 -53.44 72.53
N GLU A 234 -44.06 -54.48 72.50
CA GLU A 234 -42.76 -54.45 71.83
C GLU A 234 -42.91 -54.14 70.33
N GLN A 235 -43.88 -54.73 69.64
CA GLN A 235 -44.15 -54.43 68.23
C GLN A 235 -44.59 -52.98 68.05
N ARG A 236 -45.46 -52.46 68.92
CA ARG A 236 -45.87 -51.04 68.93
C ARG A 236 -44.67 -50.13 69.19
N HIS A 237 -43.75 -50.48 70.10
CA HIS A 237 -42.51 -49.74 70.34
C HIS A 237 -41.52 -49.82 69.17
N ARG A 238 -41.36 -50.97 68.52
CA ARG A 238 -40.55 -51.10 67.29
C ARG A 238 -41.14 -50.29 66.13
N ASN A 239 -42.47 -50.22 66.03
CA ASN A 239 -43.17 -49.37 65.07
C ASN A 239 -42.94 -47.88 65.35
N LEU A 240 -42.94 -47.50 66.64
CA LEU A 240 -42.64 -46.14 67.10
C LEU A 240 -41.21 -45.73 66.71
N GLU A 241 -40.21 -46.55 67.01
CA GLU A 241 -38.80 -46.28 66.65
C GLU A 241 -38.64 -46.13 65.13
N ARG A 242 -39.26 -47.00 64.34
CA ARG A 242 -39.26 -46.89 62.87
C ARG A 242 -39.92 -45.62 62.38
N LYS A 243 -41.08 -45.22 62.93
CA LYS A 243 -41.73 -43.95 62.56
C LYS A 243 -40.86 -42.75 62.94
N GLN A 244 -40.20 -42.77 64.10
CA GLN A 244 -39.25 -41.72 64.48
C GLN A 244 -38.04 -41.65 63.55
N GLU A 245 -37.49 -42.80 63.11
CA GLU A 245 -36.41 -42.85 62.12
C GLU A 245 -36.85 -42.27 60.77
N LEU A 246 -38.05 -42.62 60.29
CA LEU A 246 -38.60 -42.06 59.07
C LEU A 246 -38.82 -40.54 59.16
N LEU A 247 -39.24 -40.02 60.32
CA LEU A 247 -39.33 -38.57 60.54
C LEU A 247 -37.96 -37.90 60.52
N GLY A 248 -36.93 -38.55 61.06
CA GLY A 248 -35.55 -38.08 60.96
C GLY A 248 -35.10 -37.94 59.51
N ARG A 249 -35.30 -38.99 58.70
CA ARG A 249 -34.99 -38.96 57.26
C ARG A 249 -35.82 -37.94 56.49
N LEU A 250 -37.10 -37.78 56.84
CA LEU A 250 -37.97 -36.76 56.23
C LEU A 250 -37.48 -35.35 56.57
N ARG A 251 -37.00 -35.11 57.79
CA ARG A 251 -36.41 -33.83 58.18
C ARG A 251 -35.13 -33.54 57.40
N GLU A 252 -34.25 -34.53 57.27
CA GLU A 252 -33.04 -34.40 56.44
C GLU A 252 -33.38 -34.10 54.98
N LEU A 253 -34.42 -34.74 54.44
CA LEU A 253 -34.89 -34.49 53.08
C LEU A 253 -35.40 -33.05 52.89
N VAL A 254 -36.11 -32.52 53.89
CA VAL A 254 -36.61 -31.13 53.90
C VAL A 254 -35.46 -30.11 54.01
N GLU A 255 -34.41 -30.43 54.75
CA GLU A 255 -33.23 -29.56 54.92
C GLU A 255 -32.27 -29.63 53.71
N SER A 256 -32.29 -30.74 52.97
CA SER A 256 -31.50 -30.91 51.76
C SER A 256 -32.02 -30.05 50.60
N ALA A 257 -31.11 -29.46 49.82
CA ALA A 257 -31.48 -28.67 48.65
C ALA A 257 -32.19 -29.55 47.61
N GLU A 258 -33.44 -29.20 47.30
CA GLU A 258 -34.33 -30.02 46.49
C GLU A 258 -33.78 -30.34 45.09
N THR A 259 -33.73 -31.62 44.77
CA THR A 259 -33.49 -32.14 43.42
C THR A 259 -34.72 -32.90 42.93
N LYS A 260 -34.75 -33.31 41.65
CA LYS A 260 -35.85 -34.11 41.09
C LYS A 260 -36.06 -35.45 41.84
N SER A 261 -35.01 -36.02 42.42
CA SER A 261 -35.06 -37.28 43.19
C SER A 261 -35.74 -37.14 44.56
N SER A 262 -35.75 -35.94 45.15
CA SER A 262 -36.39 -35.69 46.45
C SER A 262 -37.88 -36.06 46.46
N SER A 263 -38.57 -35.93 45.32
CA SER A 263 -39.98 -36.29 45.19
C SER A 263 -40.23 -37.81 45.13
N GLU A 264 -39.27 -38.59 44.63
CA GLU A 264 -39.35 -40.05 44.60
C GLU A 264 -39.00 -40.63 45.98
N GLU A 265 -38.00 -40.06 46.64
CA GLU A 265 -37.62 -40.38 48.01
C GLU A 265 -38.76 -40.08 48.99
N LEU A 266 -39.44 -38.93 48.83
CA LEU A 266 -40.63 -38.60 49.60
C LEU A 266 -41.72 -39.67 49.42
N LYS A 267 -42.02 -40.09 48.18
CA LYS A 267 -43.04 -41.11 47.92
C LYS A 267 -42.70 -42.45 48.60
N LYS A 268 -41.42 -42.84 48.62
CA LYS A 268 -40.95 -44.04 49.33
C LYS A 268 -41.17 -43.90 50.84
N LEU A 269 -40.76 -42.77 51.43
CA LEU A 269 -40.98 -42.49 52.86
C LEU A 269 -42.47 -42.50 53.22
N GLN A 270 -43.35 -41.94 52.36
CA GLN A 270 -44.80 -41.97 52.55
C GLN A 270 -45.37 -43.40 52.47
N GLN A 271 -44.86 -44.25 51.57
CA GLN A 271 -45.26 -45.66 51.48
C GLN A 271 -44.80 -46.45 52.71
N GLU A 272 -43.54 -46.27 53.13
CA GLU A 272 -42.98 -46.89 54.33
C GLU A 272 -43.76 -46.47 55.58
N TRP A 273 -44.10 -45.18 55.72
CA TRP A 273 -44.92 -44.66 56.81
C TRP A 273 -46.30 -45.33 56.91
N LYS A 274 -46.97 -45.51 55.76
CA LYS A 274 -48.28 -46.19 55.67
C LYS A 274 -48.19 -47.69 55.96
N SER A 275 -47.05 -48.31 55.68
CA SER A 275 -46.85 -49.75 55.90
C SER A 275 -46.60 -50.11 57.37
N ILE A 276 -46.24 -49.14 58.22
CA ILE A 276 -45.98 -49.38 59.64
C ILE A 276 -47.30 -49.36 60.43
N GLY A 277 -47.54 -50.45 61.16
CA GLY A 277 -48.74 -50.67 61.97
C GLY A 277 -48.91 -49.72 63.18
N PRO A 278 -49.81 -50.07 64.12
CA PRO A 278 -50.17 -49.20 65.24
C PRO A 278 -48.99 -48.95 66.18
N VAL A 279 -49.05 -47.79 66.84
CA VAL A 279 -48.03 -47.21 67.72
C VAL A 279 -48.68 -46.95 69.09
N PRO A 280 -47.94 -46.84 70.21
CA PRO A 280 -48.52 -46.53 71.51
C PRO A 280 -49.38 -45.25 71.46
N ALA A 281 -50.59 -45.33 72.05
CA ALA A 281 -51.60 -44.28 71.94
C ALA A 281 -51.15 -42.90 72.46
N GLY A 282 -50.19 -42.86 73.39
CA GLY A 282 -49.64 -41.61 73.92
C GLY A 282 -48.80 -40.79 72.93
N GLU A 283 -48.18 -41.42 71.92
CA GLU A 283 -47.25 -40.76 71.00
C GLU A 283 -47.78 -40.67 69.56
N ALA A 284 -48.87 -41.37 69.26
CA ALA A 284 -49.45 -41.44 67.91
C ALA A 284 -49.80 -40.06 67.34
N GLN A 285 -50.42 -39.18 68.16
CA GLN A 285 -50.81 -37.85 67.72
C GLN A 285 -49.61 -36.96 67.40
N GLN A 286 -48.60 -36.94 68.27
CA GLN A 286 -47.41 -36.12 68.08
C GLN A 286 -46.61 -36.56 66.85
N LEU A 287 -46.53 -37.86 66.58
CA LEU A 287 -45.91 -38.41 65.37
C LEU A 287 -46.68 -38.02 64.10
N TRP A 288 -48.01 -37.98 64.17
CA TRP A 288 -48.86 -37.57 63.06
C TRP A 288 -48.74 -36.06 62.77
N ASP A 289 -48.77 -35.22 63.80
CA ASP A 289 -48.62 -33.76 63.67
C ASP A 289 -47.24 -33.40 63.11
N SER A 290 -46.18 -34.03 63.63
CA SER A 290 -44.80 -33.81 63.16
C SER A 290 -44.58 -34.30 61.72
N TYR A 291 -45.20 -35.40 61.32
CA TYR A 291 -45.20 -35.88 59.94
C TYR A 291 -45.85 -34.88 58.98
N HIS A 292 -47.06 -34.39 59.29
CA HIS A 292 -47.76 -33.43 58.43
C HIS A 292 -47.04 -32.09 58.35
N ALA A 293 -46.52 -31.59 59.48
CA ALA A 293 -45.73 -30.36 59.48
C ALA A 293 -44.50 -30.46 58.55
N LEU A 294 -43.78 -31.59 58.57
CA LEU A 294 -42.63 -31.80 57.68
C LEU A 294 -43.05 -31.93 56.21
N LEU A 295 -44.19 -32.57 55.92
CA LEU A 295 -44.75 -32.61 54.56
C LEU A 295 -45.13 -31.22 54.05
N ASP A 296 -45.79 -30.42 54.86
CA ASP A 296 -46.21 -29.06 54.50
C ASP A 296 -44.98 -28.19 54.21
N ILE A 297 -43.94 -28.27 55.04
CA ILE A 297 -42.67 -27.57 54.80
C ILE A 297 -42.04 -28.02 53.47
N PHE A 298 -42.02 -29.32 53.18
CA PHE A 298 -41.49 -29.83 51.90
C PHE A 298 -42.25 -29.26 50.70
N TYR A 299 -43.59 -29.34 50.68
CA TYR A 299 -44.37 -28.85 49.54
C TYR A 299 -44.30 -27.32 49.39
N ASN A 300 -44.21 -26.59 50.50
CA ASN A 300 -43.99 -25.14 50.49
C ASN A 300 -42.62 -24.78 49.91
N ASN A 301 -41.53 -25.44 50.36
CA ASN A 301 -40.19 -25.25 49.82
C ASN A 301 -40.15 -25.54 48.31
N ARG A 302 -40.85 -26.59 47.87
CA ARG A 302 -41.00 -26.94 46.47
C ARG A 302 -41.74 -25.91 45.65
N SER A 303 -42.87 -25.40 46.16
CA SER A 303 -43.61 -24.32 45.48
C SER A 303 -42.72 -23.09 45.31
N ILE A 304 -42.05 -22.67 46.38
CA ILE A 304 -41.11 -21.54 46.37
C ILE A 304 -40.00 -21.76 45.35
N PHE A 305 -39.44 -22.96 45.26
CA PHE A 305 -38.39 -23.28 44.29
C PHE A 305 -38.89 -23.21 42.84
N PHE A 306 -40.08 -23.74 42.54
CA PHE A 306 -40.67 -23.64 41.21
C PHE A 306 -41.06 -22.21 40.85
N GLU A 307 -41.60 -21.45 41.81
CA GLU A 307 -41.88 -20.03 41.66
C GLU A 307 -40.61 -19.22 41.38
N LEU A 308 -39.52 -19.50 42.10
CA LEU A 308 -38.22 -18.85 41.88
C LEU A 308 -37.67 -19.17 40.49
N LYS A 309 -37.74 -20.44 40.07
CA LYS A 309 -37.35 -20.85 38.70
C LYS A 309 -38.18 -20.18 37.62
N GLU A 310 -39.48 -20.02 37.85
CA GLU A 310 -40.36 -19.36 36.91
C GLU A 310 -40.08 -17.85 36.83
N LEU A 311 -39.77 -17.22 37.98
CA LEU A 311 -39.26 -15.85 38.02
C LEU A 311 -37.92 -15.72 37.30
N ASP A 312 -36.99 -16.67 37.48
CA ASP A 312 -35.70 -16.68 36.76
C ASP A 312 -35.90 -16.79 35.25
N ARG A 313 -36.81 -17.66 34.80
CA ARG A 313 -37.16 -17.77 33.37
C ARG A 313 -37.77 -16.48 32.82
N LYS A 314 -38.62 -15.80 33.59
CA LYS A 314 -39.17 -14.48 33.21
C LYS A 314 -38.08 -13.41 33.13
N ARG A 315 -37.16 -13.38 34.11
CA ARG A 315 -36.00 -12.45 34.09
C ARG A 315 -35.07 -12.74 32.90
N ASN A 316 -34.84 -14.02 32.58
CA ASN A 316 -34.09 -14.42 31.41
C ASN A 316 -34.79 -14.01 30.11
N LEU A 317 -36.13 -14.13 30.05
CA LEU A 317 -36.93 -13.65 28.92
C LEU A 317 -36.71 -12.15 28.71
N ASP A 318 -36.90 -11.36 29.77
CA ASP A 318 -36.72 -9.90 29.72
C ASP A 318 -35.28 -9.53 29.29
N ALA A 319 -34.28 -10.23 29.80
CA ALA A 319 -32.89 -10.03 29.40
C ALA A 319 -32.66 -10.36 27.91
N LYS A 320 -33.21 -11.47 27.40
CA LYS A 320 -33.11 -11.82 25.98
C LYS A 320 -33.87 -10.85 25.08
N LEU A 321 -35.02 -10.34 25.52
CA LEU A 321 -35.75 -9.29 24.81
C LEU A 321 -34.92 -8.00 24.71
N GLN A 322 -34.24 -7.61 25.79
CA GLN A 322 -33.31 -6.47 25.75
C GLN A 322 -32.13 -6.69 24.79
N LEU A 323 -31.61 -7.91 24.68
CA LEU A 323 -30.58 -8.24 23.68
C LEU A 323 -31.11 -8.10 22.25
N ILE A 324 -32.34 -8.53 21.99
CA ILE A 324 -33.00 -8.39 20.68
C ILE A 324 -33.18 -6.91 20.34
N ASP A 325 -33.67 -6.10 21.27
CA ASP A 325 -33.86 -4.66 21.05
C ASP A 325 -32.51 -3.97 20.75
N ARG A 326 -31.43 -4.37 21.44
CA ARG A 326 -30.06 -3.92 21.12
C ARG A 326 -29.62 -4.39 19.74
N ALA A 327 -29.85 -5.65 19.38
CA ALA A 327 -29.51 -6.20 18.06
C ALA A 327 -30.26 -5.48 16.93
N GLU A 328 -31.55 -5.21 17.10
CA GLU A 328 -32.37 -4.43 16.15
C GLU A 328 -31.87 -2.98 16.03
N ALA A 329 -31.36 -2.38 17.11
CA ALA A 329 -30.77 -1.04 17.08
C ALA A 329 -29.47 -0.98 16.25
N LEU A 330 -28.72 -2.08 16.13
CA LEU A 330 -27.49 -2.15 15.31
C LEU A 330 -27.76 -1.88 13.82
N GLU A 331 -28.99 -2.07 13.35
CA GLU A 331 -29.40 -1.70 11.98
C GLU A 331 -29.13 -0.21 11.70
N LYS A 332 -29.28 0.66 12.71
CA LYS A 332 -29.11 2.12 12.61
C LYS A 332 -27.68 2.61 12.88
N GLU A 333 -26.81 1.75 13.40
CA GLU A 333 -25.44 2.12 13.76
C GLU A 333 -24.64 2.52 12.51
N GLN A 334 -23.94 3.65 12.52
CA GLN A 334 -23.28 4.15 11.30
C GLN A 334 -22.09 3.29 10.89
N SER A 335 -21.36 2.76 11.87
CA SER A 335 -20.19 1.93 11.63
C SER A 335 -20.55 0.45 11.56
N ILE A 336 -20.32 -0.16 10.39
CA ILE A 336 -20.54 -1.59 10.17
C ILE A 336 -19.63 -2.43 11.07
N ASN A 337 -18.38 -2.00 11.30
CA ASN A 337 -17.44 -2.75 12.14
C ASN A 337 -17.87 -2.77 13.61
N LYS A 338 -18.30 -1.61 14.15
CA LYS A 338 -18.85 -1.54 15.52
C LYS A 338 -20.11 -2.39 15.65
N ALA A 339 -21.00 -2.31 14.66
CA ALA A 339 -22.20 -3.14 14.63
C ALA A 339 -21.87 -4.65 14.69
N LEU A 340 -20.82 -5.11 14.00
CA LEU A 340 -20.40 -6.52 14.04
C LEU A 340 -19.75 -6.93 15.36
N GLU A 341 -18.98 -6.04 15.98
CA GLU A 341 -18.35 -6.30 17.28
C GLU A 341 -19.40 -6.38 18.40
N GLU A 342 -20.33 -5.44 18.43
CA GLU A 342 -21.49 -5.48 19.32
C GLU A 342 -22.36 -6.71 19.06
N LEU A 343 -22.58 -7.08 17.79
CA LEU A 343 -23.34 -8.29 17.46
C LEU A 343 -22.67 -9.56 18.03
N ARG A 344 -21.34 -9.67 17.97
CA ARG A 344 -20.59 -10.78 18.57
C ARG A 344 -20.79 -10.82 20.08
N HIS A 345 -20.69 -9.67 20.76
CA HIS A 345 -20.96 -9.59 22.19
C HIS A 345 -22.39 -9.98 22.55
N LEU A 346 -23.38 -9.55 21.78
CA LEU A 346 -24.78 -9.94 21.99
C LEU A 346 -24.98 -11.46 21.85
N HIS A 347 -24.29 -12.12 20.91
CA HIS A 347 -24.31 -13.58 20.79
C HIS A 347 -23.68 -14.28 22.01
N GLU A 348 -22.60 -13.73 22.57
CA GLU A 348 -21.99 -14.24 23.81
C GLU A 348 -22.93 -14.07 25.01
N GLU A 349 -23.52 -12.88 25.18
CA GLU A 349 -24.51 -12.59 26.22
C GLU A 349 -25.73 -13.51 26.08
N TRP A 350 -26.22 -13.75 24.87
CA TRP A 350 -27.34 -14.65 24.60
C TRP A 350 -27.07 -16.09 25.07
N LYS A 351 -25.85 -16.58 24.88
CA LYS A 351 -25.42 -17.91 25.30
C LYS A 351 -25.29 -18.02 26.82
N ASN A 352 -24.92 -16.94 27.49
CA ASN A 352 -24.74 -16.89 28.94
C ASN A 352 -26.07 -16.74 29.70
N ILE A 353 -27.13 -16.26 29.04
CA ILE A 353 -28.47 -16.18 29.64
C ILE A 353 -29.13 -17.57 29.64
N GLY A 354 -29.69 -17.93 30.78
CA GLY A 354 -30.36 -19.21 31.01
C GLY A 354 -31.62 -19.47 30.16
N PRO A 355 -32.31 -20.58 30.44
CA PRO A 355 -33.52 -20.97 29.71
C PRO A 355 -34.67 -19.98 29.97
N VAL A 356 -35.54 -19.90 28.98
CA VAL A 356 -36.72 -19.02 28.89
C VAL A 356 -37.98 -19.91 28.88
N PRO A 357 -39.20 -19.40 29.15
CA PRO A 357 -40.41 -20.20 29.02
C PRO A 357 -40.51 -20.84 27.63
N ASN A 358 -40.94 -22.10 27.58
CA ASN A 358 -40.91 -22.91 26.36
C ASN A 358 -41.68 -22.26 25.20
N ASP A 359 -42.80 -21.62 25.49
CA ASP A 359 -43.66 -20.97 24.50
C ASP A 359 -42.99 -19.78 23.79
N GLN A 360 -42.00 -19.16 24.43
CA GLN A 360 -41.33 -17.97 23.90
C GLN A 360 -39.94 -18.25 23.33
N ARG A 361 -39.40 -19.46 23.50
CA ARG A 361 -38.02 -19.80 23.10
C ARG A 361 -37.77 -19.60 21.60
N ASP A 362 -38.67 -20.11 20.77
CA ASP A 362 -38.47 -20.11 19.31
C ASP A 362 -38.76 -18.72 18.70
N PRO A 363 -39.84 -18.00 19.09
CA PRO A 363 -40.11 -16.65 18.58
C PRO A 363 -39.01 -15.63 18.88
N ILE A 364 -38.43 -15.64 20.09
CA ILE A 364 -37.35 -14.69 20.44
C ILE A 364 -36.07 -15.02 19.69
N TRP A 365 -35.78 -16.31 19.47
CA TRP A 365 -34.60 -16.73 18.72
C TRP A 365 -34.70 -16.32 17.26
N GLU A 366 -35.87 -16.52 16.64
CA GLU A 366 -36.12 -16.10 15.27
C GLU A 366 -35.94 -14.58 15.10
N ARG A 367 -36.48 -13.77 16.02
CA ARG A 367 -36.29 -12.32 16.01
C ARG A 367 -34.81 -11.91 16.14
N PHE A 368 -34.07 -12.58 17.03
CA PHE A 368 -32.64 -12.31 17.20
C PHE A 368 -31.85 -12.60 15.93
N ILE A 369 -32.10 -13.74 15.29
CA ILE A 369 -31.43 -14.12 14.04
C ILE A 369 -31.79 -13.18 12.88
N GLN A 370 -33.06 -12.78 12.75
CA GLN A 370 -33.48 -11.80 11.75
C GLN A 370 -32.75 -10.44 11.93
N ALA A 371 -32.55 -10.00 13.18
CA ALA A 371 -31.76 -8.80 13.46
C ALA A 371 -30.29 -8.97 13.06
N SER A 372 -29.67 -10.11 13.38
CA SER A 372 -28.32 -10.45 12.96
C SER A 372 -28.16 -10.48 11.43
N GLU A 373 -29.10 -11.12 10.72
CA GLU A 373 -29.07 -11.26 9.26
C GLU A 373 -29.10 -9.90 8.55
N LYS A 374 -29.88 -8.94 9.06
CA LYS A 374 -29.90 -7.56 8.55
C LYS A 374 -28.53 -6.89 8.63
N VAL A 375 -27.82 -7.04 9.76
CA VAL A 375 -26.46 -6.48 9.94
C VAL A 375 -25.47 -7.12 8.96
N HIS A 376 -25.55 -8.45 8.78
CA HIS A 376 -24.73 -9.17 7.81
C HIS A 376 -25.04 -8.77 6.35
N THR A 377 -26.31 -8.59 6.01
CA THR A 377 -26.76 -8.14 4.68
C THR A 377 -26.25 -6.74 4.37
N ARG A 378 -26.29 -5.83 5.34
CA ARG A 378 -25.71 -4.50 5.21
C ARG A 378 -24.19 -4.54 4.99
N ARG A 379 -23.48 -5.43 5.68
CA ARG A 379 -22.05 -5.64 5.45
C ARG A 379 -21.77 -6.14 4.03
N LYS A 380 -22.56 -7.10 3.57
CA LYS A 380 -22.41 -7.70 2.24
C LYS A 380 -22.65 -6.68 1.13
N THR A 381 -23.75 -5.92 1.22
CA THR A 381 -24.07 -4.84 0.27
C THR A 381 -22.99 -3.76 0.23
N TYR A 382 -22.49 -3.31 1.39
CA TYR A 382 -21.37 -2.37 1.44
C TYR A 382 -20.09 -2.90 0.76
N GLN A 383 -19.76 -4.19 0.96
CA GLN A 383 -18.61 -4.81 0.30
C GLN A 383 -18.82 -4.93 -1.21
N GLU A 384 -20.04 -5.27 -1.67
CA GLU A 384 -20.38 -5.36 -3.08
C GLU A 384 -20.33 -3.98 -3.77
N GLU A 385 -20.87 -2.94 -3.13
CA GLU A 385 -20.80 -1.56 -3.62
C GLU A 385 -19.35 -1.07 -3.72
N ARG A 386 -18.57 -1.27 -2.65
CA ARG A 386 -17.14 -0.93 -2.62
C ARG A 386 -16.37 -1.68 -3.70
N ARG A 387 -16.60 -2.99 -3.85
CA ARG A 387 -15.98 -3.80 -4.91
C ARG A 387 -16.40 -3.30 -6.30
N GLY A 388 -17.65 -2.89 -6.47
CA GLY A 388 -18.14 -2.28 -7.70
C GLY A 388 -17.40 -0.98 -8.04
N ILE A 389 -17.23 -0.08 -7.07
CA ILE A 389 -16.46 1.17 -7.22
C ILE A 389 -15.00 0.87 -7.55
N GLU A 390 -14.36 -0.06 -6.81
CA GLU A 390 -12.98 -0.47 -7.06
C GLU A 390 -12.81 -1.08 -8.47
N MET A 391 -13.77 -1.87 -8.96
CA MET A 391 -13.78 -2.38 -10.33
C MET A 391 -13.95 -1.28 -11.39
N GLN A 392 -14.80 -0.29 -11.16
CA GLN A 392 -14.91 0.87 -12.06
C GLN A 392 -13.61 1.70 -12.09
N ASN A 393 -12.97 1.86 -10.93
CA ASN A 393 -11.67 2.54 -10.83
C ASN A 393 -10.57 1.74 -11.55
N LEU A 394 -10.60 0.41 -11.45
CA LEU A 394 -9.72 -0.48 -12.20
C LEU A 394 -9.87 -0.28 -13.70
N GLU A 395 -11.10 -0.22 -14.22
CA GLU A 395 -11.38 0.04 -15.63
C GLU A 395 -10.83 1.41 -16.06
N LYS A 396 -11.05 2.46 -15.27
CA LYS A 396 -10.48 3.79 -15.52
C LYS A 396 -8.94 3.73 -15.57
N LYS A 397 -8.30 3.09 -14.58
CA LYS A 397 -6.83 2.98 -14.54
C LYS A 397 -6.29 2.15 -15.71
N ARG A 398 -6.98 1.09 -16.13
CA ARG A 398 -6.60 0.33 -17.35
C ARG A 398 -6.69 1.19 -18.60
N ALA A 399 -7.75 1.98 -18.76
CA ALA A 399 -7.89 2.90 -19.90
C ALA A 399 -6.80 3.99 -19.90
N LEU A 400 -6.44 4.54 -18.73
CA LEU A 400 -5.32 5.49 -18.60
C LEU A 400 -3.98 4.84 -18.96
N LEU A 401 -3.79 3.59 -18.56
CA LEU A 401 -2.59 2.83 -18.88
C LEU A 401 -2.47 2.57 -20.38
N GLU A 402 -3.55 2.22 -21.07
CA GLU A 402 -3.58 2.06 -22.52
C GLU A 402 -3.24 3.37 -23.24
N ARG A 403 -3.80 4.51 -22.79
CA ARG A 403 -3.41 5.84 -23.29
C ARG A 403 -1.93 6.12 -23.06
N LEU A 404 -1.39 5.76 -21.90
CA LEU A 404 0.04 5.95 -21.57
C LEU A 404 0.94 5.06 -22.44
N GLN A 405 0.53 3.83 -22.72
CA GLN A 405 1.27 2.88 -23.56
C GLN A 405 1.48 3.40 -24.99
N ALA A 406 0.56 4.21 -25.52
CA ALA A 406 0.72 4.84 -26.84
C ALA A 406 1.97 5.74 -26.93
N TYR A 407 2.47 6.26 -25.80
CA TYR A 407 3.67 7.10 -25.76
C TYR A 407 4.98 6.34 -25.59
N ASN A 408 4.97 5.03 -25.33
CA ASN A 408 6.19 4.26 -25.10
C ASN A 408 7.17 4.33 -26.30
N ASN A 409 6.62 4.35 -27.51
CA ASN A 409 7.39 4.39 -28.75
C ASN A 409 7.49 5.81 -29.35
N PHE A 410 7.10 6.84 -28.61
CA PHE A 410 7.15 8.21 -29.09
C PHE A 410 8.61 8.67 -29.24
N ASN A 411 8.96 9.12 -30.45
CA ASN A 411 10.26 9.70 -30.75
C ASN A 411 10.10 10.82 -31.80
N THR A 412 10.73 11.98 -31.55
CA THR A 412 10.70 13.14 -32.42
C THR A 412 11.96 13.98 -32.24
N ASP A 413 12.37 14.66 -33.31
CA ASP A 413 13.50 15.60 -33.30
C ASP A 413 13.11 17.00 -32.80
N ARG A 414 11.82 17.25 -32.56
CA ARG A 414 11.29 18.57 -32.20
C ARG A 414 11.12 18.72 -30.70
N ILE A 415 11.77 19.74 -30.13
CA ILE A 415 11.73 20.04 -28.69
C ILE A 415 10.31 20.40 -28.21
N ASN A 416 9.53 21.12 -29.03
CA ASN A 416 8.17 21.53 -28.65
C ASN A 416 7.24 20.32 -28.48
N GLU A 417 7.33 19.33 -29.36
CA GLU A 417 6.50 18.12 -29.29
C GLU A 417 6.83 17.30 -28.02
N TRP A 418 8.09 17.26 -27.59
CA TRP A 418 8.46 16.67 -26.28
C TRP A 418 7.83 17.41 -25.11
N ARG A 419 7.68 18.74 -25.19
CA ARG A 419 7.01 19.54 -24.15
C ARG A 419 5.52 19.25 -24.12
N ASP A 420 4.85 19.31 -25.27
CA ASP A 420 3.41 19.06 -25.38
C ASP A 420 3.06 17.65 -24.87
N LYS A 421 3.85 16.63 -25.24
CA LYS A 421 3.66 15.26 -24.74
C LYS A 421 4.00 15.07 -23.27
N THR A 422 4.93 15.85 -22.72
CA THR A 422 5.18 15.86 -21.27
C THR A 422 3.95 16.38 -20.53
N ASP A 423 3.32 17.44 -21.03
CA ASP A 423 2.11 18.03 -20.42
C ASP A 423 0.91 17.07 -20.51
N GLU A 424 0.76 16.33 -21.62
CA GLU A 424 -0.26 15.28 -21.75
C GLU A 424 -0.04 14.12 -20.75
N ILE A 425 1.19 13.65 -20.58
CA ILE A 425 1.51 12.57 -19.62
C ILE A 425 1.35 13.05 -18.17
N GLN A 426 1.64 14.32 -17.89
CA GLN A 426 1.39 14.90 -16.57
C GLN A 426 -0.12 14.93 -16.24
N LYS A 427 -0.97 15.27 -17.22
CA LYS A 427 -2.43 15.16 -17.06
C LYS A 427 -2.90 13.73 -16.82
N LEU A 428 -2.32 12.74 -17.54
CA LEU A 428 -2.62 11.32 -17.28
C LEU A 428 -2.24 10.89 -15.86
N LYS A 429 -1.16 11.45 -15.29
CA LYS A 429 -0.79 11.23 -13.88
C LYS A 429 -1.83 11.84 -12.93
N GLU A 430 -2.31 13.04 -13.20
CA GLU A 430 -3.36 13.66 -12.38
C GLU A 430 -4.67 12.85 -12.44
N GLU A 431 -5.07 12.39 -13.63
CA GLU A 431 -6.22 11.50 -13.81
C GLU A 431 -6.02 10.15 -13.09
N TRP A 432 -4.79 9.64 -13.07
CA TRP A 432 -4.43 8.39 -12.38
C TRP A 432 -4.53 8.51 -10.87
N ASP A 433 -3.99 9.59 -10.31
CA ASP A 433 -4.03 9.87 -8.88
C ASP A 433 -5.50 10.08 -8.44
N ALA A 434 -6.31 10.73 -9.28
CA ALA A 434 -7.74 10.93 -9.05
C ALA A 434 -8.62 9.67 -9.22
N ALA A 435 -8.13 8.62 -9.88
CA ALA A 435 -8.91 7.42 -10.20
C ALA A 435 -9.20 6.49 -9.01
N GLY A 436 -8.78 6.85 -7.79
CA GLY A 436 -9.16 6.15 -6.55
C GLY A 436 -8.51 4.78 -6.35
N LEU A 437 -8.99 4.03 -5.34
CA LEU A 437 -8.51 2.69 -5.00
C LEU A 437 -9.03 1.63 -5.98
N VAL A 438 -8.24 0.57 -6.14
CA VAL A 438 -8.42 -0.56 -7.05
C VAL A 438 -8.32 -1.86 -6.25
N PRO A 439 -8.94 -2.98 -6.67
CA PRO A 439 -8.86 -4.24 -5.94
C PRO A 439 -7.40 -4.68 -5.75
N LYS A 440 -7.08 -5.16 -4.55
CA LYS A 440 -5.71 -5.51 -4.15
C LYS A 440 -5.03 -6.47 -5.14
N GLU A 441 -5.78 -7.41 -5.70
CA GLU A 441 -5.32 -8.41 -6.69
C GLU A 441 -4.66 -7.78 -7.93
N PHE A 442 -5.18 -6.64 -8.40
CA PHE A 442 -4.69 -5.98 -9.63
C PHE A 442 -3.87 -4.72 -9.35
N ALA A 443 -3.89 -4.21 -8.12
CA ALA A 443 -3.28 -2.94 -7.76
C ALA A 443 -1.77 -2.92 -8.03
N GLU A 444 -1.04 -3.97 -7.65
CA GLU A 444 0.42 -4.04 -7.86
C GLU A 444 0.79 -4.07 -9.34
N GLU A 445 0.12 -4.93 -10.12
CA GLU A 445 0.38 -5.08 -11.55
C GLU A 445 0.12 -3.76 -12.31
N ILE A 446 -1.06 -3.17 -12.08
CA ILE A 446 -1.49 -1.93 -12.73
C ILE A 446 -0.55 -0.78 -12.36
N ASN A 447 -0.16 -0.65 -11.10
CA ASN A 447 0.73 0.41 -10.64
C ASN A 447 2.16 0.24 -11.19
N LYS A 448 2.68 -0.99 -11.18
CA LYS A 448 4.00 -1.30 -11.76
C LYS A 448 4.05 -0.97 -13.25
N ASN A 449 3.00 -1.34 -13.99
CA ASN A 449 2.92 -1.08 -15.43
C ASN A 449 2.80 0.42 -15.73
N PHE A 450 2.00 1.17 -14.97
CA PHE A 450 1.87 2.62 -15.13
C PHE A 450 3.18 3.34 -14.87
N TRP A 451 3.81 3.12 -13.71
CA TRP A 451 5.09 3.78 -13.37
C TRP A 451 6.24 3.29 -14.25
N GLY A 452 6.21 2.04 -14.70
CA GLY A 452 7.16 1.51 -15.69
C GLY A 452 7.11 2.28 -17.00
N ASN A 453 5.92 2.43 -17.59
CA ASN A 453 5.72 3.18 -18.83
C ASN A 453 6.01 4.69 -18.64
N TYR A 454 5.55 5.26 -17.53
CA TYR A 454 5.84 6.65 -17.17
C TYR A 454 7.36 6.90 -17.11
N LYS A 455 8.09 6.06 -16.37
CA LYS A 455 9.54 6.16 -16.25
C LYS A 455 10.24 5.97 -17.60
N ALA A 456 9.79 5.02 -18.42
CA ALA A 456 10.35 4.77 -19.76
C ALA A 456 10.26 6.02 -20.64
N PHE A 457 9.12 6.72 -20.67
CA PHE A 457 8.97 7.97 -21.42
C PHE A 457 9.99 9.04 -20.98
N PHE A 458 10.12 9.29 -19.68
CA PHE A 458 11.08 10.30 -19.18
C PHE A 458 12.53 9.89 -19.39
N GLN A 459 12.84 8.58 -19.39
CA GLN A 459 14.15 8.07 -19.77
C GLN A 459 14.45 8.37 -21.24
N HIS A 460 13.52 8.11 -22.16
CA HIS A 460 13.66 8.43 -23.58
C HIS A 460 13.83 9.94 -23.79
N LYS A 461 13.02 10.76 -23.12
CA LYS A 461 13.15 12.23 -23.14
C LYS A 461 14.55 12.67 -22.71
N ASN A 462 15.02 12.16 -21.56
CA ASN A 462 16.34 12.51 -21.03
C ASN A 462 17.46 12.08 -21.98
N GLN A 463 17.35 10.89 -22.58
CA GLN A 463 18.32 10.41 -23.58
C GLN A 463 18.35 11.29 -24.83
N PHE A 464 17.19 11.75 -25.32
CA PHE A 464 17.10 12.69 -26.43
C PHE A 464 17.82 14.02 -26.12
N PHE A 465 17.52 14.65 -24.97
CA PHE A 465 18.16 15.91 -24.60
C PHE A 465 19.66 15.77 -24.33
N LYS A 466 20.10 14.65 -23.72
CA LYS A 466 21.53 14.32 -23.58
C LYS A 466 22.20 14.21 -24.94
N GLY A 467 21.60 13.49 -25.88
CA GLY A 467 22.13 13.36 -27.25
C GLY A 467 22.23 14.72 -27.96
N LEU A 468 21.23 15.58 -27.81
CA LEU A 468 21.23 16.94 -28.37
C LEU A 468 22.35 17.79 -27.75
N ASP A 469 22.58 17.70 -26.44
CA ASP A 469 23.64 18.45 -25.76
C ASP A 469 25.04 17.91 -26.09
N GLU A 470 25.18 16.59 -26.25
CA GLU A 470 26.39 15.96 -26.77
C GLU A 470 26.70 16.42 -28.20
N GLN A 471 25.69 16.49 -29.09
CA GLN A 471 25.86 17.03 -30.44
C GLN A 471 26.31 18.50 -30.42
N LYS A 472 25.71 19.33 -29.55
CA LYS A 472 26.15 20.73 -29.39
C LYS A 472 27.59 20.80 -28.88
N LEU A 473 28.00 19.95 -27.94
CA LEU A 473 29.38 19.87 -27.45
C LEU A 473 30.36 19.37 -28.52
N GLN A 474 29.96 18.44 -29.38
CA GLN A 474 30.77 18.03 -30.55
C GLN A 474 30.91 19.17 -31.55
N ASN A 475 29.83 19.88 -31.87
CA ASN A 475 29.87 21.08 -32.70
C ASN A 475 30.79 22.16 -32.10
N LEU A 476 30.82 22.28 -30.77
CA LEU A 476 31.68 23.22 -30.05
C LEU A 476 33.16 22.87 -30.28
N LYS A 477 33.53 21.60 -30.16
CA LYS A 477 34.89 21.11 -30.44
C LYS A 477 35.29 21.40 -31.88
N LEU A 478 34.46 21.02 -32.85
CA LEU A 478 34.71 21.26 -34.27
C LEU A 478 34.86 22.76 -34.59
N LYS A 479 34.01 23.63 -34.04
CA LYS A 479 34.14 25.08 -34.24
C LYS A 479 35.37 25.65 -33.55
N THR A 480 35.81 25.08 -32.44
CA THR A 480 37.05 25.46 -31.75
C THR A 480 38.27 25.10 -32.62
N GLU A 481 38.31 23.90 -33.20
CA GLU A 481 39.36 23.48 -34.14
C GLU A 481 39.42 24.40 -35.38
N LEU A 482 38.26 24.83 -35.89
CA LEU A 482 38.22 25.82 -36.98
C LEU A 482 38.78 27.19 -36.57
N CYS A 483 38.56 27.62 -35.31
CA CYS A 483 39.17 28.84 -34.79
C CYS A 483 40.69 28.72 -34.78
N GLU A 484 41.23 27.61 -34.27
CA GLU A 484 42.67 27.36 -34.21
C GLU A 484 43.30 27.32 -35.61
N GLN A 485 42.63 26.68 -36.58
CA GLN A 485 43.07 26.67 -37.98
C GLN A 485 43.05 28.06 -38.61
N ALA A 486 42.03 28.90 -38.31
CA ALA A 486 41.96 30.27 -38.81
C ALA A 486 43.03 31.16 -38.17
N GLU A 487 43.28 31.01 -36.86
CA GLU A 487 44.32 31.73 -36.14
C GLU A 487 45.72 31.39 -36.66
N ALA A 488 46.01 30.13 -36.97
CA ALA A 488 47.28 29.72 -37.56
C ALA A 488 47.52 30.32 -38.96
N LEU A 489 46.45 30.66 -39.69
CA LEU A 489 46.51 31.22 -41.03
C LEU A 489 46.52 32.76 -41.06
N LYS A 490 46.21 33.43 -39.94
CA LYS A 490 46.03 34.89 -39.90
C LYS A 490 47.29 35.67 -40.31
N ASP A 491 48.46 35.10 -39.99
CA ASP A 491 49.75 35.75 -40.23
C ASP A 491 50.44 35.36 -41.53
N SER A 492 49.84 34.45 -42.31
CA SER A 492 50.41 33.97 -43.57
C SER A 492 50.52 35.09 -44.63
N ASN A 493 51.66 35.12 -45.32
CA ASN A 493 51.94 36.06 -46.41
C ASN A 493 51.59 35.50 -47.80
N ASP A 494 51.13 34.25 -47.86
CA ASP A 494 50.62 33.65 -49.10
C ASP A 494 49.13 34.00 -49.29
N TRP A 495 48.88 35.18 -49.86
CA TRP A 495 47.56 35.80 -49.91
C TRP A 495 46.50 35.00 -50.68
N ASN A 496 46.89 34.25 -51.70
CA ASN A 496 45.93 33.54 -52.56
C ASN A 496 45.57 32.18 -51.96
N THR A 497 46.56 31.39 -51.56
CA THR A 497 46.28 30.06 -50.97
C THR A 497 45.63 30.19 -49.60
N THR A 498 46.03 31.18 -48.79
CA THR A 498 45.44 31.44 -47.47
C THR A 498 44.00 31.93 -47.58
N LYS A 499 43.69 32.77 -48.58
CA LYS A 499 42.31 33.19 -48.88
C LYS A 499 41.43 31.97 -49.20
N GLU A 500 41.88 31.09 -50.07
CA GLU A 500 41.11 29.89 -50.43
C GLU A 500 40.87 28.98 -49.22
N LYS A 501 41.90 28.75 -48.40
CA LYS A 501 41.78 27.99 -47.13
C LYS A 501 40.79 28.65 -46.16
N LEU A 502 40.87 29.96 -45.93
CA LEU A 502 39.94 30.67 -45.05
C LEU A 502 38.49 30.62 -45.56
N ILE A 503 38.28 30.71 -46.88
CA ILE A 503 36.95 30.54 -47.48
C ILE A 503 36.43 29.12 -47.25
N GLN A 504 37.28 28.09 -47.36
CA GLN A 504 36.90 26.71 -47.04
C GLN A 504 36.55 26.55 -45.55
N LEU A 505 37.30 27.17 -44.64
CA LEU A 505 36.98 27.17 -43.21
C LEU A 505 35.63 27.85 -42.94
N GLN A 506 35.34 28.99 -43.59
CA GLN A 506 34.03 29.66 -43.49
C GLN A 506 32.88 28.79 -44.02
N LYS A 507 33.10 28.02 -45.09
CA LYS A 507 32.11 27.03 -45.57
C LYS A 507 31.89 25.93 -44.53
N LYS A 508 32.96 25.35 -43.99
CA LYS A 508 32.89 24.33 -42.92
C LYS A 508 32.18 24.86 -41.67
N TRP A 509 32.44 26.12 -41.30
CA TRP A 509 31.76 26.77 -40.18
C TRP A 509 30.25 26.79 -40.34
N LYS A 510 29.77 27.16 -41.53
CA LYS A 510 28.34 27.23 -41.85
C LYS A 510 27.67 25.85 -41.86
N THR A 511 28.42 24.79 -42.16
CA THR A 511 27.90 23.41 -42.14
C THR A 511 27.84 22.82 -40.73
N ILE A 512 28.67 23.27 -39.79
CA ILE A 512 28.63 22.78 -38.41
C ILE A 512 27.42 23.38 -37.69
N GLY A 513 26.66 22.51 -37.02
CA GLY A 513 25.43 22.86 -36.33
C GLY A 513 25.58 23.85 -35.17
N ARG A 514 24.50 24.00 -34.41
CA ARG A 514 24.49 24.89 -33.24
C ARG A 514 25.41 24.37 -32.14
N VAL A 515 26.00 25.29 -31.40
CA VAL A 515 26.82 25.05 -30.20
C VAL A 515 26.04 25.50 -28.97
N PRO A 516 26.43 25.14 -27.74
CA PRO A 516 25.74 25.61 -26.54
C PRO A 516 25.75 27.15 -26.49
N ASP A 517 24.60 27.75 -26.18
CA ASP A 517 24.39 29.21 -26.26
C ASP A 517 25.41 29.99 -25.42
N LYS A 518 25.87 29.42 -24.30
CA LYS A 518 26.93 30.00 -23.45
C LYS A 518 28.25 30.29 -24.19
N TYR A 519 28.54 29.55 -25.26
CA TYR A 519 29.80 29.63 -26.01
C TYR A 519 29.64 30.10 -27.46
N SER A 520 28.41 30.24 -27.98
CA SER A 520 28.16 30.56 -29.39
C SER A 520 28.84 31.85 -29.82
N ASP A 521 28.64 32.90 -29.04
CA ASP A 521 29.09 34.25 -29.39
C ASP A 521 30.60 34.38 -29.25
N LYS A 522 31.17 33.80 -28.20
CA LYS A 522 32.62 33.81 -27.95
C LYS A 522 33.38 33.13 -29.09
N ILE A 523 32.94 31.94 -29.49
CA ILE A 523 33.59 31.18 -30.55
C ILE A 523 33.38 31.84 -31.92
N TRP A 524 32.20 32.39 -32.18
CA TRP A 524 31.98 33.17 -33.41
C TRP A 524 32.87 34.40 -33.50
N GLN A 525 32.99 35.18 -32.42
CA GLN A 525 33.87 36.35 -32.38
C GLN A 525 35.34 35.96 -32.57
N ARG A 526 35.78 34.85 -31.95
CA ARG A 526 37.14 34.32 -32.11
C ARG A 526 37.45 33.97 -33.58
N PHE A 527 36.58 33.20 -34.22
CA PHE A 527 36.72 32.82 -35.63
C PHE A 527 36.68 34.04 -36.55
N ARG A 528 35.70 34.93 -36.35
CA ARG A 528 35.52 36.13 -37.16
C ARG A 528 36.72 37.08 -37.05
N SER A 529 37.25 37.28 -35.84
CA SER A 529 38.41 38.16 -35.62
C SER A 529 39.64 37.64 -36.37
N ALA A 530 39.91 36.33 -36.30
CA ALA A 530 41.02 35.71 -37.04
C ALA A 530 40.86 35.84 -38.56
N CYS A 531 39.65 35.65 -39.10
CA CYS A 531 39.38 35.87 -40.52
C CYS A 531 39.54 37.35 -40.91
N ASN A 532 38.98 38.27 -40.13
CA ASN A 532 39.05 39.71 -40.41
C ASN A 532 40.50 40.20 -40.41
N GLU A 533 41.32 39.80 -39.45
CA GLU A 533 42.73 40.21 -39.37
C GLU A 533 43.51 39.92 -40.66
N PHE A 534 43.29 38.75 -41.30
CA PHE A 534 43.89 38.43 -42.59
C PHE A 534 43.33 39.28 -43.75
N PHE A 535 42.00 39.42 -43.83
CA PHE A 535 41.36 40.17 -44.92
C PHE A 535 41.63 41.68 -44.82
N ASP A 536 41.66 42.24 -43.61
CA ASP A 536 41.99 43.63 -43.33
C ASP A 536 43.44 43.92 -43.71
N ARG A 537 44.38 43.04 -43.34
CA ARG A 537 45.78 43.13 -43.79
C ARG A 537 45.91 43.07 -45.31
N LYS A 538 45.21 42.15 -45.96
CA LYS A 538 45.22 42.03 -47.43
C LYS A 538 44.65 43.29 -48.08
N GLN A 539 43.54 43.79 -47.56
CA GLN A 539 42.90 45.00 -48.06
C GLN A 539 43.80 46.22 -47.86
N ALA A 540 44.47 46.34 -46.71
CA ALA A 540 45.44 47.39 -46.46
C ALA A 540 46.61 47.34 -47.46
N GLN A 541 47.12 46.15 -47.78
CA GLN A 541 48.16 45.97 -48.80
C GLN A 541 47.65 46.36 -50.21
N GLU A 542 46.42 45.97 -50.55
CA GLU A 542 45.80 46.31 -51.84
C GLU A 542 45.54 47.81 -51.95
N GLN A 543 45.07 48.45 -50.88
CA GLN A 543 44.88 49.90 -50.78
C GLN A 543 46.21 50.65 -50.84
N GLN A 544 47.24 50.17 -50.14
CA GLN A 544 48.58 50.77 -50.22
C GLN A 544 49.12 50.69 -51.65
N ARG A 545 49.02 49.53 -52.29
CA ARG A 545 49.43 49.35 -53.69
C ARG A 545 48.63 50.26 -54.63
N SER A 546 47.31 50.38 -54.43
CA SER A 546 46.45 51.25 -55.23
C SER A 546 46.79 52.73 -55.02
N ALA A 547 47.04 53.16 -53.78
CA ALA A 547 47.40 54.53 -53.45
C ALA A 547 48.78 54.92 -53.98
N GLU A 548 49.75 54.02 -53.91
CA GLU A 548 51.07 54.20 -54.56
C GLU A 548 50.91 54.34 -56.08
N GLN A 549 50.07 53.50 -56.70
CA GLN A 549 49.79 53.58 -58.13
C GLN A 549 49.03 54.87 -58.52
N GLU A 550 48.09 55.32 -57.70
CA GLU A 550 47.32 56.55 -57.91
C GLU A 550 48.20 57.80 -57.76
N LYS A 551 49.08 57.85 -56.74
CA LYS A 551 50.09 58.90 -56.58
C LYS A 551 50.99 58.98 -57.81
N LEU A 552 51.56 57.85 -58.24
CA LEU A 552 52.40 57.79 -59.43
C LEU A 552 51.65 58.21 -60.70
N SER A 553 50.37 57.84 -60.82
CA SER A 553 49.54 58.29 -61.94
C SER A 553 49.26 59.80 -61.89
N SER A 554 49.09 60.40 -60.70
CA SER A 554 48.85 61.83 -60.54
C SER A 554 50.08 62.68 -60.87
N GLU A 555 51.26 62.30 -60.37
CA GLU A 555 52.53 62.98 -60.66
C GLU A 555 52.85 62.96 -62.16
N LYS A 556 52.56 61.83 -62.84
CA LYS A 556 52.70 61.72 -64.29
C LYS A 556 51.67 62.55 -65.05
N MET A 557 50.43 62.64 -64.57
CA MET A 557 49.43 63.52 -65.16
C MET A 557 49.81 65.00 -65.01
N GLU A 558 50.32 65.42 -63.85
CA GLU A 558 50.85 66.77 -63.63
C GLU A 558 51.97 67.10 -64.62
N LEU A 559 52.91 66.17 -64.85
CA LEU A 559 53.95 66.35 -65.85
C LEU A 559 53.36 66.54 -67.26
N THR A 560 52.38 65.71 -67.65
CA THR A 560 51.71 65.89 -68.94
C THR A 560 50.91 67.20 -69.01
N SER A 561 50.33 67.68 -67.91
CA SER A 561 49.65 68.97 -67.86
C SER A 561 50.64 70.10 -68.09
N ARG A 562 51.79 70.07 -67.40
CA ARG A 562 52.86 71.05 -67.55
C ARG A 562 53.34 71.15 -68.99
N ILE A 563 53.55 70.02 -69.67
CA ILE A 563 53.93 69.99 -71.09
C ILE A 563 52.79 70.54 -71.97
N SER A 564 51.53 70.24 -71.66
CA SER A 564 50.40 70.79 -72.43
C SER A 564 50.21 72.29 -72.23
N GLU A 565 50.50 72.82 -71.05
CA GLU A 565 50.43 74.26 -70.74
C GLU A 565 51.55 75.04 -71.45
N THR A 566 52.77 74.51 -71.47
CA THR A 566 53.87 75.12 -72.24
C THR A 566 53.57 75.13 -73.73
N LEU A 567 52.95 74.06 -74.26
CA LEU A 567 52.47 74.00 -75.65
C LEU A 567 51.33 74.99 -75.95
N ALA A 568 50.49 75.31 -74.97
CA ALA A 568 49.37 76.25 -75.14
C ALA A 568 49.83 77.71 -75.22
N GLN A 569 51.03 78.05 -74.71
CA GLN A 569 51.58 79.40 -74.76
C GLN A 569 52.16 79.71 -76.15
N PRO A 570 51.56 80.64 -76.93
CA PRO A 570 51.98 80.87 -78.31
C PRO A 570 53.41 81.44 -78.44
N THR A 571 53.87 82.14 -77.41
CA THR A 571 55.13 82.89 -77.32
C THR A 571 56.29 82.13 -76.69
N ALA A 572 56.06 80.93 -76.15
CA ALA A 572 57.13 80.13 -75.56
C ALA A 572 57.97 79.50 -76.68
N THR A 573 59.27 79.82 -76.71
CA THR A 573 60.24 79.12 -77.56
C THR A 573 60.55 77.78 -76.89
N ALA A 574 60.08 76.68 -77.46
CA ALA A 574 60.44 75.35 -76.98
C ALA A 574 61.95 75.15 -77.15
N SER A 575 62.66 74.80 -76.08
CA SER A 575 64.08 74.49 -76.11
C SER A 575 64.36 72.98 -76.13
N LEU A 576 65.50 72.59 -76.70
CA LEU A 576 65.96 71.20 -76.66
C LEU A 576 66.30 70.75 -75.23
N GLU A 577 66.80 71.66 -74.40
CA GLU A 577 67.14 71.39 -73.00
C GLU A 577 65.89 71.04 -72.18
N GLU A 578 64.80 71.78 -72.33
CA GLU A 578 63.52 71.48 -71.65
C GLU A 578 62.91 70.17 -72.14
N PHE A 579 63.05 69.83 -73.44
CA PHE A 579 62.61 68.55 -73.98
C PHE A 579 63.36 67.39 -73.30
N GLU A 580 64.68 67.49 -73.17
CA GLU A 580 65.48 66.49 -72.45
C GLU A 580 65.13 66.43 -70.96
N GLN A 581 64.87 67.58 -70.32
CA GLN A 581 64.42 67.65 -68.92
C GLN A 581 63.10 66.90 -68.70
N TYR A 582 62.07 67.10 -69.53
CA TYR A 582 60.81 66.36 -69.42
C TYR A 582 61.00 64.85 -69.59
N ILE A 583 61.92 64.41 -70.47
CA ILE A 583 62.27 62.99 -70.60
C ILE A 583 62.96 62.47 -69.34
N THR A 584 63.85 63.25 -68.71
CA THR A 584 64.50 62.85 -67.46
C THR A 584 63.54 62.78 -66.27
N GLU A 585 62.64 63.77 -66.12
CA GLU A 585 61.61 63.79 -65.09
C GLU A 585 60.67 62.58 -65.23
N TRP A 586 60.21 62.30 -66.45
CA TRP A 586 59.40 61.12 -66.73
C TRP A 586 60.12 59.80 -66.40
N ARG A 587 61.42 59.69 -66.77
CA ARG A 587 62.24 58.51 -66.46
C ARG A 587 62.44 58.31 -64.96
N ALA A 588 62.61 59.38 -64.18
CA ALA A 588 62.73 59.29 -62.73
C ALA A 588 61.45 58.72 -62.09
N LEU A 589 60.28 59.08 -62.62
CA LEU A 589 58.98 58.54 -62.21
C LEU A 589 58.79 57.06 -62.63
N ASP A 590 59.48 56.59 -63.67
CA ASP A 590 59.45 55.17 -64.11
C ASP A 590 60.41 54.27 -63.30
N GLN A 591 61.50 54.79 -62.76
CA GLN A 591 62.48 54.01 -61.97
C GLN A 591 61.91 53.43 -60.67
N GLN A 592 60.77 53.92 -60.20
CA GLN A 592 60.08 53.41 -59.01
C GLN A 592 59.40 52.03 -59.24
N ASN A 593 59.69 51.33 -60.35
CA ASN A 593 59.25 49.96 -60.66
C ASN A 593 57.72 49.75 -60.69
N GLN A 594 56.94 50.83 -60.74
CA GLN A 594 55.48 50.80 -60.82
C GLN A 594 55.02 51.43 -62.13
N ARG A 595 54.29 50.66 -62.95
CA ARG A 595 53.85 51.10 -64.28
C ARG A 595 52.71 52.09 -64.19
N SER A 596 52.75 53.07 -65.08
CA SER A 596 51.65 54.01 -65.26
C SER A 596 50.54 53.42 -66.13
N SER A 597 49.42 54.12 -66.17
CA SER A 597 48.33 53.82 -67.10
C SER A 597 48.80 54.02 -68.55
N PRO A 598 48.58 53.06 -69.47
CA PRO A 598 49.03 53.15 -70.86
C PRO A 598 48.52 54.41 -71.58
N LYS A 599 47.35 54.94 -71.16
CA LYS A 599 46.78 56.18 -71.68
C LYS A 599 47.60 57.42 -71.34
N VAL A 600 48.13 57.51 -70.11
CA VAL A 600 48.97 58.64 -69.67
C VAL A 600 50.30 58.58 -70.41
N GLU A 601 50.82 57.38 -70.62
CA GLU A 601 52.05 57.16 -71.36
C GLU A 601 51.92 57.50 -72.87
N GLU A 602 50.80 57.17 -73.52
CA GLU A 602 50.50 57.58 -74.90
C GLU A 602 50.35 59.11 -75.01
N LYS A 603 49.65 59.73 -74.05
CA LYS A 603 49.48 61.18 -73.99
C LYS A 603 50.83 61.88 -73.88
N PHE A 604 51.74 61.40 -73.02
CA PHE A 604 53.09 61.93 -72.89
C PHE A 604 53.84 61.92 -74.24
N ILE A 605 53.83 60.80 -74.97
CA ILE A 605 54.49 60.73 -76.29
C ILE A 605 53.90 61.75 -77.26
N SER A 606 52.57 61.83 -77.37
CA SER A 606 51.92 62.78 -78.28
C SER A 606 52.24 64.24 -77.95
N LEU A 607 52.36 64.57 -76.66
CA LEU A 607 52.75 65.91 -76.21
C LEU A 607 54.22 66.18 -76.50
N MET A 608 55.10 65.21 -76.32
CA MET A 608 56.52 65.35 -76.66
C MET A 608 56.75 65.49 -78.18
N GLU A 609 55.93 64.81 -79.00
CA GLU A 609 55.89 65.00 -80.45
C GLU A 609 55.44 66.41 -80.83
N SER A 610 54.37 66.91 -80.20
CA SER A 610 53.94 68.30 -80.39
C SER A 610 54.98 69.32 -79.90
N TYR A 611 55.71 68.99 -78.82
CA TYR A 611 56.75 69.85 -78.23
C TYR A 611 57.94 70.02 -79.17
N ILE A 612 58.42 68.92 -79.76
CA ILE A 612 59.60 68.94 -80.63
C ILE A 612 59.33 69.67 -81.96
N GLU A 613 58.07 69.71 -82.43
CA GLU A 613 57.67 70.49 -83.60
C GLU A 613 57.84 72.00 -83.41
N ARG A 614 57.68 72.48 -82.17
CA ARG A 614 57.73 73.91 -81.84
C ARG A 614 59.15 74.44 -81.57
N VAL A 615 60.14 73.55 -81.52
CA VAL A 615 61.54 73.92 -81.30
C VAL A 615 62.12 74.52 -82.61
N PRO A 616 62.59 75.78 -82.58
CA PRO A 616 63.12 76.47 -83.76
C PRO A 616 64.48 75.91 -84.17
N GLY A 617 64.74 75.86 -85.48
CA GLY A 617 66.04 75.49 -86.04
C GLY A 617 66.33 74.00 -86.23
N MET A 618 65.40 73.10 -85.90
CA MET A 618 65.53 71.67 -86.21
C MET A 618 64.90 71.30 -87.56
N SER A 619 65.59 70.42 -88.29
CA SER A 619 65.05 69.79 -89.48
C SER A 619 63.94 68.79 -89.11
N PRO A 620 62.98 68.53 -90.03
CA PRO A 620 61.99 67.46 -89.85
C PRO A 620 62.61 66.08 -89.57
N GLU A 621 63.86 65.85 -90.01
CA GLU A 621 64.57 64.59 -89.81
C GLU A 621 65.08 64.43 -88.37
N GLU A 622 65.71 65.47 -87.82
CA GLU A 622 66.24 65.47 -86.45
C GLU A 622 65.11 65.33 -85.43
N ARG A 623 63.95 65.94 -85.69
CA ARG A 623 62.74 65.79 -84.87
C ARG A 623 62.28 64.33 -84.83
N ASN A 624 62.14 63.71 -86.01
CA ASN A 624 61.71 62.32 -86.12
C ASN A 624 62.70 61.35 -85.45
N GLU A 625 64.00 61.56 -85.60
CA GLU A 625 65.01 60.73 -84.96
C GLU A 625 64.88 60.76 -83.42
N ARG A 626 64.61 61.94 -82.84
CA ARG A 626 64.48 62.08 -81.39
C ARG A 626 63.21 61.45 -80.84
N ILE A 627 62.08 61.58 -81.55
CA ILE A 627 60.83 60.92 -81.17
C ILE A 627 60.96 59.40 -81.28
N VAL A 628 61.63 58.90 -82.31
CA VAL A 628 61.91 57.46 -82.45
C VAL A 628 62.81 56.98 -81.31
N LYS A 629 63.87 57.73 -80.94
CA LYS A 629 64.69 57.40 -79.76
C LYS A 629 63.87 57.34 -78.48
N LEU A 630 63.00 58.32 -78.22
CA LEU A 630 62.09 58.33 -77.07
C LEU A 630 61.15 57.11 -77.05
N GLN A 631 60.57 56.77 -78.21
CA GLN A 631 59.72 55.58 -78.36
C GLN A 631 60.50 54.29 -78.12
N VAL A 632 61.74 54.19 -78.61
CA VAL A 632 62.59 53.01 -78.44
C VAL A 632 63.02 52.84 -76.98
N GLU A 633 63.48 53.91 -76.33
CA GLU A 633 63.84 53.89 -74.91
C GLU A 633 62.67 53.42 -74.04
N ARG A 634 61.44 53.87 -74.33
CA ARG A 634 60.23 53.39 -73.64
C ARG A 634 59.89 51.94 -73.97
N LEU A 635 60.07 51.51 -75.22
CA LEU A 635 59.82 50.11 -75.58
C LEU A 635 60.82 49.19 -74.88
N LYS A 636 62.06 49.63 -74.66
CA LYS A 636 63.08 48.90 -73.89
C LYS A 636 62.70 48.74 -72.41
N SER A 637 61.92 49.65 -71.81
CA SER A 637 61.44 49.56 -70.43
C SER A 637 60.15 48.74 -70.25
N SER A 638 59.52 48.28 -71.35
CA SER A 638 58.35 47.38 -71.31
C SER A 638 58.77 45.93 -71.01
N PRO A 639 57.97 45.11 -70.29
CA PRO A 639 58.29 43.70 -70.01
C PRO A 639 58.46 42.87 -71.29
N ASP A 640 57.68 43.18 -72.33
CA ASP A 640 57.76 42.54 -73.65
C ASP A 640 58.68 43.31 -74.60
N ALA A 641 59.68 44.02 -74.08
CA ALA A 641 60.59 44.88 -74.84
C ALA A 641 61.12 44.17 -76.09
N ALA A 642 61.63 42.95 -75.93
CA ALA A 642 62.22 42.17 -77.01
C ALA A 642 61.24 41.92 -78.16
N GLN A 643 60.01 41.51 -77.86
CA GLN A 643 59.00 41.19 -78.88
C GLN A 643 58.47 42.46 -79.57
N LYS A 644 58.22 43.53 -78.80
CA LYS A 644 57.71 44.80 -79.35
C LYS A 644 58.76 45.53 -80.20
N LEU A 645 60.02 45.54 -79.77
CA LEU A 645 61.14 46.11 -80.54
C LEU A 645 61.34 45.36 -81.85
N HIS A 646 61.36 44.03 -81.80
CA HIS A 646 61.49 43.21 -82.99
C HIS A 646 60.34 43.43 -83.99
N HIS A 647 59.10 43.56 -83.52
CA HIS A 647 57.95 43.85 -84.40
C HIS A 647 58.06 45.22 -85.09
N LYS A 648 58.44 46.26 -84.36
CA LYS A 648 58.68 47.59 -84.95
C LYS A 648 59.86 47.56 -85.93
N GLU A 649 60.96 46.90 -85.57
CA GLU A 649 62.13 46.75 -86.44
C GLU A 649 61.78 46.02 -87.75
N GLN A 650 61.00 44.94 -87.68
CA GLN A 650 60.53 44.23 -88.86
C GLN A 650 59.64 45.10 -89.75
N THR A 651 58.79 45.94 -89.16
CA THR A 651 57.89 46.83 -89.91
C THR A 651 58.71 47.84 -90.73
N VAL A 652 59.68 48.50 -90.09
CA VAL A 652 60.59 49.44 -90.77
C VAL A 652 61.43 48.72 -91.84
N ARG A 653 61.92 47.51 -91.58
CA ARG A 653 62.63 46.70 -92.60
C ARG A 653 61.74 46.36 -93.80
N ARG A 654 60.46 46.02 -93.58
CA ARG A 654 59.52 45.73 -94.68
C ARG A 654 59.25 46.97 -95.53
N GLU A 655 59.08 48.14 -94.89
CA GLU A 655 58.91 49.41 -95.61
C GLU A 655 60.13 49.75 -96.46
N ILE A 656 61.36 49.54 -95.95
CA ILE A 656 62.58 49.71 -96.72
C ILE A 656 62.59 48.77 -97.93
N THR A 657 62.30 47.49 -97.75
CA THR A 657 62.26 46.51 -98.85
C THR A 657 61.20 46.88 -99.88
N GLN A 658 60.04 47.38 -99.46
CA GLN A 658 58.98 47.84 -100.36
C GLN A 658 59.43 49.05 -101.18
N LEU A 659 60.00 50.08 -100.56
CA LEU A 659 60.53 51.25 -101.26
C LEU A 659 61.69 50.87 -102.20
N GLN A 660 62.52 49.90 -101.84
CA GLN A 660 63.57 49.37 -102.73
C GLN A 660 62.98 48.69 -103.97
N ASN A 661 61.92 47.89 -103.80
CA ASN A 661 61.21 47.27 -104.91
C ASN A 661 60.49 48.31 -105.78
N ASP A 662 59.91 49.34 -105.17
CA ASP A 662 59.29 50.46 -105.88
C ASP A 662 60.32 51.23 -106.70
N ILE A 663 61.50 51.55 -106.14
CA ILE A 663 62.62 52.14 -106.88
C ILE A 663 63.03 51.24 -108.05
N GLN A 664 63.14 49.93 -107.83
CA GLN A 664 63.52 49.00 -108.89
C GLN A 664 62.48 49.00 -110.03
N THR A 665 61.19 48.99 -109.69
CA THR A 665 60.09 49.06 -110.67
C THR A 665 60.08 50.39 -111.41
N LEU A 666 60.28 51.51 -110.70
CA LEU A 666 60.37 52.84 -111.29
C LEU A 666 61.59 52.96 -112.23
N ARG A 667 62.73 52.37 -111.87
CA ARG A 667 63.93 52.32 -112.75
C ARG A 667 63.66 51.52 -114.01
N THR A 668 63.03 50.35 -113.90
CA THR A 668 62.66 49.54 -115.07
C THR A 668 61.64 50.27 -115.96
N ASN A 669 60.70 51.02 -115.36
CA ASN A 669 59.76 51.84 -116.10
C ASN A 669 60.46 53.01 -116.83
N ILE A 670 61.42 53.69 -116.19
CA ILE A 670 62.25 54.73 -116.83
C ILE A 670 63.02 54.18 -118.03
N GLU A 671 63.59 52.97 -117.92
CA GLU A 671 64.27 52.27 -119.02
C GLU A 671 63.31 51.94 -120.19
N PHE A 672 62.04 51.64 -119.89
CA PHE A 672 61.03 51.37 -120.92
C PHE A 672 60.61 52.65 -121.68
N PHE A 673 60.38 53.77 -120.98
CA PHE A 673 60.01 55.04 -121.61
C PHE A 673 61.17 55.77 -122.30
N ALA A 674 62.41 55.34 -122.06
CA ALA A 674 63.64 55.85 -122.68
C ALA A 674 63.66 55.90 -124.21
N ARG A 675 62.79 55.12 -124.87
CA ARG A 675 62.73 54.96 -126.33
C ARG A 675 61.62 55.78 -127.01
N SER A 676 60.84 56.58 -126.28
CA SER A 676 59.71 57.34 -126.84
C SER A 676 59.99 58.86 -126.92
N LYS A 677 59.53 59.52 -127.99
CA LYS A 677 59.80 60.95 -128.28
C LYS A 677 59.06 61.98 -127.38
N ASN A 678 58.18 61.56 -126.46
CA ASN A 678 57.43 62.45 -125.53
C ASN A 678 57.70 62.12 -124.04
N ALA A 679 58.80 61.43 -123.70
CA ALA A 679 59.02 60.83 -122.38
C ALA A 679 59.75 61.71 -121.35
N ASP A 680 60.26 62.90 -121.70
CA ASP A 680 61.18 63.64 -120.83
C ASP A 680 60.53 64.12 -119.52
N LYS A 681 59.27 64.60 -119.55
CA LYS A 681 58.53 64.99 -118.34
C LYS A 681 58.22 63.83 -117.40
N LEU A 682 57.88 62.66 -117.95
CA LEU A 682 57.62 61.44 -117.17
C LEU A 682 58.90 60.90 -116.53
N ARG A 683 60.03 60.99 -117.23
CA ARG A 683 61.35 60.62 -116.69
C ARG A 683 61.76 61.48 -115.52
N GLU A 684 61.64 62.80 -115.64
CA GLU A 684 61.91 63.75 -114.55
C GLU A 684 61.01 63.47 -113.33
N GLU A 685 59.72 63.17 -113.55
CA GLU A 685 58.80 62.78 -112.48
C GLU A 685 59.18 61.44 -111.81
N TYR A 686 59.57 60.43 -112.59
CA TYR A 686 60.01 59.14 -112.03
C TYR A 686 61.38 59.22 -111.33
N GLU A 687 62.32 60.01 -111.85
CA GLU A 687 63.61 60.29 -111.20
C GLU A 687 63.41 61.05 -109.89
N GLY A 688 62.50 62.04 -109.86
CA GLY A 688 62.08 62.72 -108.63
C GLY A 688 61.50 61.74 -107.60
N ARG A 689 60.58 60.85 -108.01
CA ARG A 689 60.02 59.81 -107.13
C ARG A 689 61.06 58.81 -106.63
N ILE A 690 62.06 58.47 -107.45
CA ILE A 690 63.18 57.61 -107.03
C ILE A 690 64.04 58.34 -106.00
N ALA A 691 64.37 59.62 -106.21
CA ALA A 691 65.13 60.42 -105.26
C ALA A 691 64.37 60.55 -103.92
N ASP A 692 63.07 60.81 -103.95
CA ASP A 692 62.21 60.87 -102.76
C ASP A 692 62.16 59.52 -102.02
N ALA A 693 62.02 58.40 -102.76
CA ALA A 693 62.03 57.06 -102.19
C ALA A 693 63.41 56.69 -101.60
N GLN A 694 64.51 57.09 -102.24
CA GLN A 694 65.87 56.90 -101.73
C GLN A 694 66.09 57.69 -100.43
N HIS A 695 65.68 58.95 -100.43
CA HIS A 695 65.72 59.81 -99.25
C HIS A 695 64.89 59.21 -98.10
N ARG A 696 63.71 58.66 -98.41
CA ARG A 696 62.88 57.97 -97.41
C ARG A 696 63.53 56.69 -96.86
N ILE A 697 64.20 55.91 -97.70
CA ILE A 697 64.98 54.73 -97.27
C ILE A 697 66.12 55.15 -96.33
N GLU A 698 66.83 56.25 -96.63
CA GLU A 698 67.89 56.76 -95.75
C GLU A 698 67.33 57.15 -94.37
N GLN A 699 66.17 57.80 -94.32
CA GLN A 699 65.47 58.11 -93.07
C GLN A 699 65.09 56.85 -92.29
N LEU A 700 64.49 55.85 -92.94
CA LEU A 700 64.11 54.59 -92.30
C LEU A 700 65.34 53.79 -91.81
N ASN A 701 66.48 53.89 -92.51
CA ASN A 701 67.74 53.29 -92.07
C ASN A 701 68.31 53.98 -90.82
N ARG A 702 68.21 55.31 -90.72
CA ARG A 702 68.55 56.03 -89.47
C ARG A 702 67.63 55.63 -88.31
N GLN A 703 66.34 55.45 -88.58
CA GLN A 703 65.41 54.89 -87.60
C GLN A 703 65.83 53.48 -87.15
N LEU A 704 66.18 52.58 -88.07
CA LEU A 704 66.72 51.25 -87.74
C LEU A 704 67.98 51.30 -86.87
N GLN A 705 68.87 52.28 -87.07
CA GLN A 705 70.04 52.45 -86.21
C GLN A 705 69.64 52.81 -84.78
N ALA A 706 68.61 53.64 -84.59
CA ALA A 706 68.07 53.95 -83.26
C ALA A 706 67.42 52.74 -82.56
N PHE A 707 66.99 51.71 -83.31
CA PHE A 707 66.53 50.44 -82.74
C PHE A 707 67.67 49.49 -82.34
N ARG A 708 68.91 49.70 -82.85
CA ARG A 708 70.08 48.80 -82.67
C ARG A 708 71.06 49.25 -81.58
N GLY A 709 71.17 50.56 -81.33
CA GLY A 709 71.81 51.10 -80.11
C GLY A 709 70.80 51.09 -78.98
#